data_AF-A0A354UYU4-F1
#
_entry.id   AF-A0A354UYU4-F1
#
_cell.length_a   1.000
_cell.length_b   1.000
_cell.length_c   1.000
_cell.angle_alpha   90.00
_cell.angle_beta   90.00
_cell.angle_gamma   90.00
#
_symmetry.space_group_name_H-M   'P 1'
#
loop_
_entity.id
_entity.type
_entity.pdbx_description
1 polymer ?
#
loop_
_entity_poly.entity_id
_entity_poly.type
_entity_poly.pdbx_seq_one_letter_code
_entity_poly.pdbx_strand_id
1 'polypeptide(L)'
;MAKGKTDRAGGKPDAADQVLIDLAGDILSEYFFDPDHEDGYHAGFAAFRGGSQTAMDLAEMTLELDAGDCELSIDALRTATAFRVSIAHPKFAATIEGLWDFDQEELRKPKIVSRTGSAKAIIAGCDAIFEAIEESDLDGEELDDLMAALGDDTEHPRIGDDPTEPPAATALDRGRVKAIAKKLARNPDAGPNAEDAGWLEEMPQVLPVITDLLIAEASATDKKRDDNLVEAYQDLLTHQLEFVRYRQDAGWDWAIRMLSEYQQRLIALGEAKTIPQQDWFAMAGAMTQARVPVSEDVQVALASAGFTPEDVEPTDDMVGMLRGFLDQMAGMVSSAEEVIEGLKSSAAMMPGDLRSFLATEMALSPHQVLRDAVPLMLLDSDPAVRRNAALALEQSAHPETLSPDALRRAITVRNWLPPADRPALDSAIRKARLAGVEIGRWPAPSAVLEFHATMIDGSGAQSLLAVDRAGKKGVFAGLLLRHGEGIADAWGQADVARRDINTMLREAKLQGTFVQVRKSYLDMMAQHAIGTAVEAGTAPPDGLLTFAELAGGADWKDRRLDIAEEAERMWLELPAEARTANGVAAAFARGLDWMQGDQIILSWFEDGPKVRDALASFARNDRAGMMAVVLSDILPATRAEWAERFVLMAMWCEGAIDAKYRERAADLIPVAHALVGDTPMAEIPVMEVIAEQTLMAVISGAW
;
A
#
# COMPACT_ATOMS: atom_id res chain seq x y z
N MET A 1 25.73 -6.44 -47.38
CA MET A 1 26.88 -5.52 -47.27
C MET A 1 26.37 -4.09 -47.16
N ALA A 2 26.43 -3.53 -45.96
CA ALA A 2 26.64 -2.10 -45.65
C ALA A 2 26.61 -1.98 -44.11
N LYS A 3 27.75 -2.25 -43.43
CA LYS A 3 27.92 -1.99 -41.99
C LYS A 3 28.09 -0.48 -41.82
N GLY A 4 27.02 0.21 -41.43
CA GLY A 4 27.10 1.60 -40.95
C GLY A 4 27.56 1.60 -39.50
N LYS A 5 28.87 1.66 -39.26
CA LYS A 5 29.42 1.89 -37.92
C LYS A 5 29.30 3.40 -37.64
N THR A 6 28.27 3.80 -36.91
CA THR A 6 28.13 5.18 -36.42
C THR A 6 28.97 5.36 -35.17
N ASP A 7 30.25 5.72 -35.34
CA ASP A 7 31.07 6.28 -34.25
C ASP A 7 30.52 7.69 -33.92
N ARG A 8 29.71 7.80 -32.86
CA ARG A 8 29.24 9.07 -32.32
C ARG A 8 29.95 9.33 -30.99
N ALA A 9 31.12 9.95 -31.04
CA ALA A 9 31.79 10.45 -29.83
C ALA A 9 31.30 11.88 -29.53
N GLY A 10 30.40 12.05 -28.55
CA GLY A 10 30.18 13.33 -27.86
C GLY A 10 28.82 14.05 -28.03
N GLY A 11 27.76 13.39 -28.47
CA GLY A 11 26.39 13.95 -28.38
C GLY A 11 25.76 13.71 -27.00
N LYS A 12 24.79 14.54 -26.57
CA LYS A 12 23.91 14.18 -25.45
C LYS A 12 23.20 12.85 -25.78
N PRO A 13 22.98 11.95 -24.80
CA PRO A 13 22.24 10.70 -25.01
C PRO A 13 20.89 10.99 -25.66
N ASP A 14 20.52 10.25 -26.70
CA ASP A 14 19.12 10.23 -27.16
C ASP A 14 18.29 9.22 -26.37
N ALA A 15 16.98 9.20 -26.57
CA ALA A 15 16.07 8.34 -25.80
C ALA A 15 16.48 6.85 -25.85
N ALA A 16 16.99 6.37 -26.99
CA ALA A 16 17.46 4.99 -27.11
C ALA A 16 18.82 4.77 -26.43
N ASP A 17 19.67 5.80 -26.31
CA ASP A 17 20.87 5.72 -25.48
C ASP A 17 20.51 5.67 -23.98
N GLN A 18 19.47 6.38 -23.55
CA GLN A 18 19.02 6.37 -22.15
C GLN A 18 18.47 5.00 -21.75
N VAL A 19 17.58 4.41 -22.54
CA VAL A 19 17.02 3.07 -22.27
C VAL A 19 18.12 2.01 -22.20
N LEU A 20 19.15 2.08 -23.06
CA LEU A 20 20.30 1.18 -22.99
C LEU A 20 21.16 1.36 -21.74
N ILE A 21 21.24 2.59 -21.22
CA ILE A 21 21.96 2.89 -19.98
C ILE A 21 21.20 2.35 -18.78
N ASP A 22 19.89 2.54 -18.76
CA ASP A 22 19.00 2.07 -17.70
C ASP A 22 19.06 0.54 -17.65
N LEU A 23 18.85 -0.14 -18.79
CA LEU A 23 18.97 -1.60 -18.90
C LEU A 23 20.35 -2.14 -18.46
N ALA A 24 21.45 -1.45 -18.80
CA ALA A 24 22.77 -1.85 -18.34
C ALA A 24 22.95 -1.67 -16.81
N GLY A 25 22.28 -0.68 -16.23
CA GLY A 25 22.23 -0.50 -14.78
C GLY A 25 21.46 -1.63 -14.11
N ASP A 26 20.31 -2.01 -14.66
CA ASP A 26 19.46 -3.05 -14.10
C ASP A 26 20.10 -4.44 -14.22
N ILE A 27 20.75 -4.77 -15.34
CA ILE A 27 21.52 -6.02 -15.48
C ILE A 27 22.65 -6.12 -14.44
N LEU A 28 23.35 -5.01 -14.15
CA LEU A 28 24.38 -4.98 -13.12
C LEU A 28 23.79 -5.04 -11.71
N SER A 29 22.64 -4.40 -11.50
CA SER A 29 21.90 -4.47 -10.24
C SER A 29 21.49 -5.90 -9.94
N GLU A 30 20.92 -6.59 -10.93
CA GLU A 30 20.47 -7.97 -10.81
C GLU A 30 21.65 -8.92 -10.56
N TYR A 31 22.74 -8.78 -11.34
CA TYR A 31 23.91 -9.62 -11.14
C TYR A 31 24.53 -9.47 -9.74
N PHE A 32 24.64 -8.25 -9.23
CA PHE A 32 25.18 -7.97 -7.90
C PHE A 32 24.12 -7.99 -6.78
N PHE A 33 22.87 -8.33 -7.09
CA PHE A 33 21.82 -8.53 -6.10
C PHE A 33 22.16 -9.72 -5.18
N ASP A 34 22.79 -10.77 -5.74
CA ASP A 34 23.33 -11.89 -4.98
C ASP A 34 24.66 -11.50 -4.29
N PRO A 35 24.73 -11.49 -2.94
CA PRO A 35 25.95 -11.20 -2.20
C PRO A 35 27.13 -12.10 -2.56
N ASP A 36 26.87 -13.35 -2.98
CA ASP A 36 27.90 -14.31 -3.36
C ASP A 36 28.61 -13.87 -4.66
N HIS A 37 27.92 -13.18 -5.57
CA HIS A 37 28.52 -12.62 -6.78
C HIS A 37 29.41 -11.41 -6.48
N GLU A 38 29.01 -10.52 -5.57
CA GLU A 38 29.86 -9.39 -5.16
C GLU A 38 31.11 -9.86 -4.40
N ASP A 39 30.95 -10.76 -3.43
CA ASP A 39 32.06 -11.32 -2.66
C ASP A 39 33.01 -12.13 -3.56
N GLY A 40 32.45 -12.94 -4.46
CA GLY A 40 33.20 -13.69 -5.48
C GLY A 40 33.98 -12.77 -6.42
N TYR A 41 33.34 -11.69 -6.88
CA TYR A 41 33.99 -10.65 -7.68
C TYR A 41 35.15 -10.01 -6.94
N HIS A 42 34.95 -9.53 -5.71
CA HIS A 42 36.00 -8.88 -4.93
C HIS A 42 37.19 -9.81 -4.64
N ALA A 43 36.92 -11.09 -4.37
CA ALA A 43 37.96 -12.10 -4.19
C ALA A 43 38.75 -12.34 -5.49
N GLY A 44 38.06 -12.44 -6.64
CA GLY A 44 38.67 -12.69 -7.95
C GLY A 44 39.42 -11.49 -8.55
N PHE A 45 38.94 -10.27 -8.29
CA PHE A 45 39.46 -9.05 -8.90
C PHE A 45 40.92 -8.75 -8.53
N ALA A 46 41.34 -9.13 -7.31
CA ALA A 46 42.71 -8.97 -6.86
C ALA A 46 43.73 -9.73 -7.74
N ALA A 47 43.36 -10.92 -8.21
CA ALA A 47 44.18 -11.72 -9.12
C ALA A 47 44.16 -11.17 -10.55
N PHE A 48 43.00 -10.71 -11.01
CA PHE A 48 42.82 -10.12 -12.34
C PHE A 48 43.67 -8.85 -12.55
N ARG A 49 43.79 -7.99 -11.53
CA ARG A 49 44.57 -6.73 -11.60
C ARG A 49 46.06 -6.94 -11.95
N GLY A 50 46.61 -8.11 -11.66
CA GLY A 50 48.01 -8.47 -11.97
C GLY A 50 48.22 -9.13 -13.35
N GLY A 51 47.14 -9.45 -14.07
CA GLY A 51 47.18 -10.18 -15.34
C GLY A 51 47.39 -9.31 -16.59
N SER A 52 47.63 -9.96 -17.74
CA SER A 52 47.71 -9.30 -19.05
C SER A 52 46.35 -9.06 -19.71
N GLN A 53 45.26 -9.60 -19.16
CA GLN A 53 43.90 -9.44 -19.66
C GLN A 53 43.42 -7.98 -19.52
N THR A 54 42.47 -7.58 -20.38
CA THR A 54 41.90 -6.22 -20.40
C THR A 54 40.52 -6.12 -19.77
N ALA A 55 39.84 -7.26 -19.64
CA ALA A 55 38.52 -7.44 -19.02
C ALA A 55 38.47 -8.82 -18.36
N MET A 56 37.72 -8.95 -17.27
CA MET A 56 37.40 -10.18 -16.56
C MET A 56 35.94 -10.47 -16.81
N ASP A 57 35.65 -11.59 -17.46
CA ASP A 57 34.30 -12.06 -17.71
C ASP A 57 33.66 -12.50 -16.38
N LEU A 58 32.45 -12.00 -16.11
CA LEU A 58 31.71 -12.24 -14.88
C LEU A 58 30.48 -13.12 -15.13
N ALA A 59 29.78 -12.88 -16.24
CA ALA A 59 28.59 -13.62 -16.62
C ALA A 59 28.33 -13.51 -18.12
N GLU A 60 27.88 -14.62 -18.70
CA GLU A 60 27.24 -14.68 -20.01
C GLU A 60 25.86 -15.31 -19.81
N MET A 61 24.83 -14.69 -20.39
CA MET A 61 23.44 -15.13 -20.31
C MET A 61 22.82 -15.10 -21.70
N THR A 62 21.98 -16.10 -22.00
CA THR A 62 21.18 -16.13 -23.23
C THR A 62 19.72 -16.10 -22.83
N LEU A 63 18.99 -15.08 -23.30
CA LEU A 63 17.56 -14.94 -23.11
C LEU A 63 16.83 -15.40 -24.37
N GLU A 64 15.86 -16.29 -24.22
CA GLU A 64 14.97 -16.70 -25.30
C GLU A 64 13.84 -15.66 -25.42
N LEU A 65 13.81 -14.89 -26.52
CA LEU A 65 12.80 -13.88 -26.77
C LEU A 65 11.99 -14.22 -28.01
N ASP A 66 10.76 -13.72 -28.12
CA ASP A 66 9.92 -13.84 -29.32
C ASP A 66 10.59 -13.36 -30.62
N ALA A 67 11.50 -12.40 -30.50
CA ALA A 67 12.26 -11.84 -31.62
C ALA A 67 13.50 -12.67 -32.00
N GLY A 68 13.80 -13.74 -31.25
CA GLY A 68 14.99 -14.59 -31.29
C GLY A 68 15.93 -14.31 -30.12
N ASP A 69 16.86 -15.25 -29.88
CA ASP A 69 17.77 -15.25 -28.73
C ASP A 69 18.57 -13.94 -28.60
N CYS A 70 18.66 -13.44 -27.37
CA CYS A 70 19.48 -12.30 -27.00
C CYS A 70 20.62 -12.75 -26.09
N GLU A 71 21.86 -12.49 -26.50
CA GLU A 71 23.04 -12.76 -25.69
C GLU A 71 23.43 -11.50 -24.89
N LEU A 72 23.60 -11.68 -23.58
CA LEU A 72 24.03 -10.67 -22.63
C LEU A 72 25.36 -11.08 -22.00
N SER A 73 26.28 -10.14 -21.80
CA SER A 73 27.49 -10.39 -21.04
C SER A 73 27.91 -9.23 -20.16
N ILE A 74 28.51 -9.57 -19.02
CA ILE A 74 29.03 -8.64 -18.02
C ILE A 74 30.53 -8.85 -17.88
N ASP A 75 31.31 -7.81 -18.18
CA ASP A 75 32.75 -7.79 -17.94
C ASP A 75 33.12 -6.77 -16.86
N ALA A 76 34.00 -7.16 -15.94
CA ALA A 76 34.76 -6.23 -15.12
C ALA A 76 36.00 -5.70 -15.86
N LEU A 77 36.16 -4.38 -15.88
CA LEU A 77 37.31 -3.69 -16.47
C LEU A 77 38.41 -3.49 -15.42
N ARG A 78 39.54 -2.89 -15.79
CA ARG A 78 40.74 -2.76 -14.92
C ARG A 78 40.56 -1.99 -13.62
N THR A 79 39.44 -1.33 -13.42
CA THR A 79 39.11 -0.64 -12.16
C THR A 79 38.04 -1.45 -11.45
N ALA A 80 38.15 -1.60 -10.12
CA ALA A 80 37.26 -2.44 -9.31
C ALA A 80 35.78 -2.05 -9.35
N THR A 81 35.47 -0.91 -9.96
CA THR A 81 34.11 -0.39 -10.12
C THR A 81 33.77 -0.15 -11.58
N ALA A 82 34.65 -0.44 -12.53
CA ALA A 82 34.38 -0.18 -13.94
C ALA A 82 33.89 -1.46 -14.61
N PHE A 83 32.70 -1.39 -15.21
CA PHE A 83 32.05 -2.54 -15.84
C PHE A 83 31.69 -2.23 -17.29
N ARG A 84 31.56 -3.30 -18.07
CA ARG A 84 31.00 -3.29 -19.42
C ARG A 84 29.86 -4.29 -19.49
N VAL A 85 28.72 -3.83 -19.99
CA VAL A 85 27.58 -4.67 -20.36
C VAL A 85 27.49 -4.72 -21.88
N SER A 86 27.44 -5.92 -22.44
CA SER A 86 27.27 -6.15 -23.88
C SER A 86 25.95 -6.84 -24.16
N ILE A 87 25.25 -6.37 -25.17
CA ILE A 87 23.92 -6.84 -25.57
C ILE A 87 23.97 -7.17 -27.06
N ALA A 88 23.64 -8.41 -27.42
CA ALA A 88 23.52 -8.86 -28.80
C ALA A 88 22.12 -9.43 -29.04
N HIS A 89 21.21 -8.54 -29.42
CA HIS A 89 19.83 -8.87 -29.77
C HIS A 89 19.68 -9.03 -31.30
N PRO A 90 18.73 -9.84 -31.83
CA PRO A 90 18.60 -10.06 -33.28
C PRO A 90 18.39 -8.78 -34.10
N LYS A 91 17.82 -7.75 -33.48
CA LYS A 91 17.49 -6.46 -34.13
C LYS A 91 18.45 -5.32 -33.79
N PHE A 92 19.29 -5.44 -32.76
CA PHE A 92 20.20 -4.39 -32.32
C PHE A 92 21.37 -4.98 -31.51
N ALA A 93 22.50 -4.29 -31.43
CA ALA A 93 23.58 -4.68 -30.53
C ALA A 93 24.16 -3.44 -29.86
N ALA A 94 24.47 -3.52 -28.58
CA ALA A 94 24.96 -2.41 -27.79
C ALA A 94 26.07 -2.84 -26.82
N THR A 95 26.94 -1.89 -26.49
CA THR A 95 27.98 -2.05 -25.47
C THR A 95 28.02 -0.78 -24.65
N ILE A 96 27.83 -0.90 -23.35
CA ILE A 96 27.75 0.20 -22.39
C ILE A 96 28.87 -0.01 -21.36
N GLU A 97 29.64 1.03 -21.08
CA GLU A 97 30.64 1.04 -20.01
C GLU A 97 30.28 2.09 -18.97
N GLY A 98 30.51 1.80 -17.69
CA GLY A 98 30.27 2.76 -16.61
C GLY A 98 31.00 2.38 -15.34
N LEU A 99 30.82 3.21 -14.31
CA LEU A 99 31.31 2.97 -12.96
C LEU A 99 30.17 2.53 -12.07
N TRP A 100 30.14 1.26 -11.67
CA TRP A 100 29.19 0.76 -10.71
C TRP A 100 29.53 1.25 -9.30
N ASP A 101 28.55 1.88 -8.65
CA ASP A 101 28.62 2.28 -7.25
C ASP A 101 27.92 1.20 -6.41
N PHE A 102 28.69 0.26 -5.85
CA PHE A 102 28.17 -0.82 -5.01
C PHE A 102 27.35 -0.30 -3.81
N ASP A 103 27.67 0.89 -3.28
CA ASP A 103 26.93 1.46 -2.15
C ASP A 103 25.56 2.04 -2.56
N GLN A 104 25.38 2.41 -3.83
CA GLN A 104 24.15 2.99 -4.37
C GLN A 104 23.42 2.10 -5.37
N GLU A 105 24.00 0.96 -5.74
CA GLU A 105 23.53 0.08 -6.83
C GLU A 105 23.23 0.87 -8.11
N GLU A 106 24.14 1.77 -8.48
CA GLU A 106 23.92 2.71 -9.58
C GLU A 106 25.07 2.69 -10.58
N LEU A 107 24.74 2.63 -11.88
CA LEU A 107 25.71 2.78 -12.96
C LEU A 107 26.03 4.26 -13.18
N ARG A 108 27.16 4.72 -12.64
CA ARG A 108 27.62 6.10 -12.76
C ARG A 108 28.50 6.34 -13.97
N LYS A 109 28.42 7.57 -14.48
CA LYS A 109 29.16 8.02 -15.67
C LYS A 109 29.03 7.03 -16.85
N PRO A 110 27.81 6.58 -17.18
CA PRO A 110 27.60 5.61 -18.22
C PRO A 110 28.03 6.18 -19.58
N LYS A 111 28.53 5.31 -20.44
CA LYS A 111 29.04 5.64 -21.77
C LYS A 111 28.68 4.52 -22.73
N ILE A 112 27.86 4.84 -23.73
CA ILE A 112 27.64 3.97 -24.88
C ILE A 112 28.95 3.88 -25.69
N VAL A 113 29.58 2.71 -25.68
CA VAL A 113 30.82 2.42 -26.43
C VAL A 113 30.50 2.14 -27.90
N SER A 114 29.46 1.36 -28.13
CA SER A 114 28.93 1.12 -29.47
C SER A 114 27.45 0.77 -29.39
N ARG A 115 26.69 1.15 -30.41
CA ARG A 115 25.35 0.61 -30.65
C ARG A 115 25.08 0.47 -32.15
N THR A 116 24.25 -0.48 -32.51
CA THR A 116 23.73 -0.70 -33.86
C THR A 116 22.24 -1.00 -33.77
N GLY A 117 21.48 -0.76 -34.85
CA GLY A 117 20.02 -0.88 -34.85
C GLY A 117 19.32 0.48 -34.86
N SER A 118 18.02 0.48 -35.14
CA SER A 118 17.20 1.69 -35.11
C SER A 118 16.75 2.00 -33.68
N ALA A 119 16.55 3.27 -33.32
CA ALA A 119 16.07 3.66 -31.99
C ALA A 119 14.78 2.91 -31.57
N LYS A 120 13.83 2.74 -32.50
CA LYS A 120 12.60 1.97 -32.27
C LYS A 120 12.87 0.48 -31.97
N ALA A 121 13.84 -0.12 -32.65
CA ALA A 121 14.19 -1.52 -32.43
C ALA A 121 14.99 -1.73 -31.14
N ILE A 122 15.74 -0.72 -30.71
CA ILE A 122 16.45 -0.72 -29.44
C ILE A 122 15.44 -0.64 -28.30
N ILE A 123 14.54 0.35 -28.30
CA ILE A 123 13.56 0.54 -27.23
C ILE A 123 12.70 -0.73 -27.07
N ALA A 124 12.03 -1.17 -28.13
CA ALA A 124 11.16 -2.36 -28.06
C ALA A 124 11.92 -3.66 -27.75
N GLY A 125 13.22 -3.73 -28.06
CA GLY A 125 14.03 -4.90 -27.71
C GLY A 125 14.56 -4.84 -26.28
N CYS A 126 14.77 -3.65 -25.71
CA CYS A 126 15.09 -3.50 -24.29
C CYS A 126 13.88 -3.83 -23.43
N ASP A 127 12.68 -3.38 -23.81
CA ASP A 127 11.43 -3.70 -23.11
C ASP A 127 11.23 -5.24 -23.03
N ALA A 128 11.42 -5.96 -24.14
CA ALA A 128 11.34 -7.41 -24.16
C ALA A 128 12.44 -8.12 -23.34
N ILE A 129 13.64 -7.52 -23.25
CA ILE A 129 14.72 -8.06 -22.40
C ILE A 129 14.36 -7.83 -20.93
N PHE A 130 13.75 -6.69 -20.58
CA PHE A 130 13.27 -6.44 -19.22
C PHE A 130 12.22 -7.47 -18.80
N GLU A 131 11.19 -7.66 -19.62
CA GLU A 131 10.15 -8.67 -19.38
C GLU A 131 10.77 -10.08 -19.20
N ALA A 132 11.72 -10.47 -20.05
CA ALA A 132 12.35 -11.79 -19.95
C ALA A 132 13.29 -11.97 -18.74
N ILE A 133 13.97 -10.91 -18.30
CA ILE A 133 14.77 -10.96 -17.06
C ILE A 133 13.83 -11.10 -15.86
N GLU A 134 12.70 -10.40 -15.86
CA GLU A 134 11.67 -10.47 -14.82
C GLU A 134 10.90 -11.80 -14.81
N GLU A 135 10.68 -12.44 -15.96
CA GLU A 135 9.97 -13.73 -16.09
C GLU A 135 10.85 -14.96 -15.80
N SER A 136 12.18 -14.82 -15.77
CA SER A 136 13.13 -15.95 -15.68
C SER A 136 13.14 -16.69 -14.33
N ASP A 137 12.32 -16.28 -13.37
CA ASP A 137 12.07 -16.98 -12.09
C ASP A 137 11.02 -18.11 -12.20
N LEU A 138 10.38 -18.30 -13.36
CA LEU A 138 9.40 -19.37 -13.59
C LEU A 138 10.05 -20.53 -14.37
N ASP A 139 10.03 -21.73 -13.79
CA ASP A 139 10.60 -22.91 -14.46
C ASP A 139 9.67 -23.44 -15.57
N GLY A 140 10.23 -24.17 -16.54
CA GLY A 140 9.49 -24.67 -17.70
C GLY A 140 8.38 -25.68 -17.38
N GLU A 141 8.32 -26.23 -16.15
CA GLU A 141 7.16 -27.01 -15.69
C GLU A 141 5.97 -26.09 -15.36
N GLU A 142 6.23 -24.87 -14.88
CA GLU A 142 5.24 -23.86 -14.55
C GLU A 142 4.52 -23.29 -15.78
N LEU A 143 5.24 -23.11 -16.89
CA LEU A 143 4.64 -22.67 -18.16
C LEU A 143 3.73 -23.75 -18.78
N ASP A 144 4.10 -25.03 -18.65
CA ASP A 144 3.30 -26.15 -19.15
C ASP A 144 2.03 -26.37 -18.30
N ASP A 145 2.11 -26.18 -16.97
CA ASP A 145 0.94 -26.23 -16.08
C ASP A 145 0.02 -24.99 -16.27
N LEU A 146 0.60 -23.81 -16.55
CA LEU A 146 -0.14 -22.58 -16.89
C LEU A 146 -0.85 -22.70 -18.25
N MET A 147 -0.17 -23.24 -19.27
CA MET A 147 -0.74 -23.53 -20.59
C MET A 147 -1.83 -24.62 -20.53
N ALA A 148 -1.71 -25.58 -19.60
CA ALA A 148 -2.75 -26.56 -19.32
C ALA A 148 -3.97 -25.93 -18.63
N ALA A 149 -3.79 -24.86 -17.84
CA ALA A 149 -4.87 -24.12 -17.19
C ALA A 149 -5.55 -23.09 -18.11
N LEU A 150 -4.82 -22.52 -19.08
CA LEU A 150 -5.30 -21.53 -20.06
C LEU A 150 -5.87 -22.16 -21.34
N GLY A 151 -5.76 -23.48 -21.52
CA GLY A 151 -6.15 -24.19 -22.73
C GLY A 151 -7.65 -24.32 -23.02
N ASP A 152 -8.53 -23.59 -22.33
CA ASP A 152 -9.98 -23.55 -22.64
C ASP A 152 -10.44 -22.11 -22.89
N ASP A 153 -10.20 -21.67 -24.12
CA ASP A 153 -10.60 -20.38 -24.71
C ASP A 153 -12.13 -20.36 -24.91
N THR A 154 -12.88 -20.46 -23.81
CA THR A 154 -14.31 -20.23 -23.77
C THR A 154 -14.57 -18.95 -22.96
N GLU A 155 -15.14 -17.95 -23.64
CA GLU A 155 -15.69 -16.75 -23.00
C GLU A 155 -16.46 -17.15 -21.74
N HIS A 156 -15.88 -16.83 -20.57
CA HIS A 156 -16.51 -17.10 -19.30
C HIS A 156 -17.89 -16.41 -19.28
N PRO A 157 -18.98 -17.11 -18.93
CA PRO A 157 -20.24 -16.46 -18.65
C PRO A 157 -20.11 -15.71 -17.32
N ARG A 158 -19.58 -14.48 -17.35
CA ARG A 158 -19.34 -13.63 -16.17
C ARG A 158 -20.61 -12.97 -15.61
N ILE A 159 -21.79 -13.41 -16.03
CA ILE A 159 -23.07 -12.76 -15.66
C ILE A 159 -24.07 -13.86 -15.28
N GLY A 160 -24.37 -13.95 -13.98
CA GLY A 160 -25.61 -14.57 -13.50
C GLY A 160 -26.82 -13.75 -13.93
N ASP A 161 -28.04 -14.19 -13.61
CA ASP A 161 -29.27 -13.48 -14.01
C ASP A 161 -29.37 -12.03 -13.46
N ASP A 162 -28.49 -11.64 -12.52
CA ASP A 162 -28.33 -10.29 -11.99
C ASP A 162 -26.90 -9.76 -12.22
N PRO A 163 -26.68 -8.70 -13.03
CA PRO A 163 -25.37 -8.09 -13.27
C PRO A 163 -24.83 -7.31 -12.06
N THR A 164 -25.53 -7.34 -10.92
CA THR A 164 -25.10 -6.75 -9.65
C THR A 164 -24.69 -7.80 -8.59
N GLU A 165 -24.89 -9.10 -8.85
CA GLU A 165 -24.41 -10.18 -7.97
C GLU A 165 -23.27 -11.00 -8.59
N PRO A 166 -22.27 -11.41 -7.80
CA PRO A 166 -21.24 -12.32 -8.27
C PRO A 166 -21.85 -13.70 -8.58
N PRO A 167 -21.39 -14.39 -9.65
CA PRO A 167 -21.91 -15.70 -10.00
C PRO A 167 -21.57 -16.75 -8.94
N ALA A 168 -22.26 -17.89 -8.96
CA ALA A 168 -21.88 -19.01 -8.10
C ALA A 168 -20.50 -19.58 -8.52
N ALA A 169 -19.67 -19.93 -7.54
CA ALA A 169 -18.36 -20.50 -7.81
C ALA A 169 -18.45 -21.82 -8.59
N THR A 170 -17.60 -21.95 -9.60
CA THR A 170 -17.54 -23.11 -10.48
C THR A 170 -16.57 -24.18 -9.97
N ALA A 171 -16.58 -25.35 -10.61
CA ALA A 171 -15.59 -26.38 -10.33
C ALA A 171 -14.16 -25.97 -10.74
N LEU A 172 -14.05 -25.10 -11.76
CA LEU A 172 -12.77 -24.54 -12.21
C LEU A 172 -12.21 -23.58 -11.16
N ASP A 173 -13.05 -22.71 -10.60
CA ASP A 173 -12.64 -21.78 -9.53
C ASP A 173 -12.06 -22.54 -8.34
N ARG A 174 -12.72 -23.62 -7.92
CA ARG A 174 -12.22 -24.52 -6.86
C ARG A 174 -10.91 -25.21 -7.25
N GLY A 175 -10.71 -25.51 -8.53
CA GLY A 175 -9.47 -26.06 -9.06
C GLY A 175 -8.32 -25.05 -8.97
N ARG A 176 -8.55 -23.81 -9.39
CA ARG A 176 -7.55 -22.73 -9.37
C ARG A 176 -7.16 -22.34 -7.95
N VAL A 177 -8.11 -22.18 -7.02
CA VAL A 177 -7.81 -21.96 -5.59
C VAL A 177 -6.88 -23.04 -5.03
N LYS A 178 -7.09 -24.32 -5.36
CA LYS A 178 -6.21 -25.41 -4.93
C LYS A 178 -4.82 -25.35 -5.54
N ALA A 179 -4.70 -24.90 -6.80
CA ALA A 179 -3.43 -24.75 -7.47
C ALA A 179 -2.60 -23.65 -6.80
N ILE A 180 -3.21 -22.48 -6.59
CA ILE A 180 -2.57 -21.34 -5.90
C ILE A 180 -2.15 -21.76 -4.49
N ALA A 181 -3.04 -22.37 -3.70
CA ALA A 181 -2.70 -22.81 -2.34
C ALA A 181 -1.54 -23.81 -2.30
N LYS A 182 -1.43 -24.72 -3.28
CA LYS A 182 -0.30 -25.65 -3.37
C LYS A 182 1.01 -24.96 -3.74
N LYS A 183 0.95 -23.93 -4.60
CA LYS A 183 2.12 -23.11 -4.94
C LYS A 183 2.62 -22.39 -3.69
N LEU A 184 1.73 -21.75 -2.94
CA LEU A 184 2.02 -21.09 -1.67
C LEU A 184 2.57 -22.06 -0.61
N ALA A 185 1.96 -23.24 -0.45
CA ALA A 185 2.41 -24.23 0.52
C ALA A 185 3.85 -24.73 0.26
N ARG A 186 4.36 -24.60 -0.97
CA ARG A 186 5.74 -24.92 -1.35
C ARG A 186 6.70 -23.75 -1.11
N ASN A 187 6.21 -22.52 -1.16
CA ASN A 187 6.98 -21.29 -0.94
C ASN A 187 6.17 -20.30 -0.09
N PRO A 188 6.09 -20.51 1.24
CA PRO A 188 5.21 -19.73 2.12
C PRO A 188 5.55 -18.24 2.17
N ASP A 189 6.82 -17.87 1.94
CA ASP A 189 7.29 -16.50 2.07
C ASP A 189 6.93 -15.60 0.87
N ALA A 190 6.47 -16.17 -0.26
CA ALA A 190 6.28 -15.43 -1.51
C ALA A 190 4.91 -14.77 -1.67
N GLY A 191 3.87 -15.22 -0.93
CA GLY A 191 2.50 -14.77 -1.15
C GLY A 191 1.96 -15.05 -2.57
N PRO A 192 0.68 -14.71 -2.86
CA PRO A 192 0.16 -14.82 -4.22
C PRO A 192 0.86 -13.82 -5.15
N ASN A 193 1.25 -14.26 -6.35
CA ASN A 193 1.82 -13.36 -7.35
C ASN A 193 0.76 -12.38 -7.89
N ALA A 194 1.17 -11.39 -8.68
CA ALA A 194 0.28 -10.35 -9.20
C ALA A 194 -0.89 -10.91 -10.03
N GLU A 195 -0.66 -11.97 -10.81
CA GLU A 195 -1.72 -12.60 -11.62
C GLU A 195 -2.77 -13.30 -10.73
N ASP A 196 -2.32 -14.07 -9.75
CA ASP A 196 -3.20 -14.78 -8.82
C ASP A 196 -3.99 -13.80 -7.94
N ALA A 197 -3.34 -12.73 -7.47
CA ALA A 197 -3.98 -11.65 -6.74
C ALA A 197 -5.06 -10.95 -7.59
N GLY A 198 -4.75 -10.60 -8.84
CA GLY A 198 -5.72 -10.01 -9.76
C GLY A 198 -6.90 -10.95 -10.05
N TRP A 199 -6.65 -12.25 -10.18
CA TRP A 199 -7.71 -13.23 -10.37
C TRP A 199 -8.62 -13.37 -9.13
N LEU A 200 -8.05 -13.39 -7.92
CA LEU A 200 -8.81 -13.43 -6.66
C LEU A 200 -9.68 -12.18 -6.50
N GLU A 201 -9.17 -11.01 -6.88
CA GLU A 201 -9.92 -9.76 -6.87
C GLU A 201 -11.14 -9.80 -7.80
N GLU A 202 -10.98 -10.34 -9.02
CA GLU A 202 -12.07 -10.48 -10.00
C GLU A 202 -13.12 -11.55 -9.64
N MET A 203 -12.82 -12.45 -8.71
CA MET A 203 -13.63 -13.66 -8.43
C MET A 203 -14.10 -13.73 -6.98
N PRO A 204 -14.88 -12.75 -6.47
CA PRO A 204 -15.30 -12.70 -5.07
C PRO A 204 -16.05 -13.95 -4.59
N GLN A 205 -16.71 -14.67 -5.50
CA GLN A 205 -17.42 -15.92 -5.20
C GLN A 205 -16.52 -17.06 -4.68
N VAL A 206 -15.19 -16.91 -4.74
CA VAL A 206 -14.27 -17.93 -4.21
C VAL A 206 -14.06 -17.84 -2.71
N LEU A 207 -14.50 -16.78 -2.02
CA LEU A 207 -14.38 -16.67 -0.56
C LEU A 207 -15.01 -17.87 0.19
N PRO A 208 -16.24 -18.30 -0.11
CA PRO A 208 -16.80 -19.55 0.46
C PRO A 208 -16.00 -20.80 0.10
N VAL A 209 -15.39 -20.85 -1.10
CA VAL A 209 -14.61 -21.99 -1.57
C VAL A 209 -13.30 -22.12 -0.79
N ILE A 210 -12.58 -21.01 -0.60
CA ILE A 210 -11.37 -20.96 0.23
C ILE A 210 -11.71 -21.38 1.65
N THR A 211 -12.81 -20.83 2.20
CA THR A 211 -13.29 -21.17 3.55
C THR A 211 -13.60 -22.66 3.68
N ASP A 212 -14.31 -23.27 2.71
CA ASP A 212 -14.59 -24.71 2.70
C ASP A 212 -13.32 -25.57 2.70
N LEU A 213 -12.34 -25.19 1.86
CA LEU A 213 -11.10 -25.94 1.69
C LEU A 213 -10.22 -25.85 2.94
N LEU A 214 -10.13 -24.67 3.54
CA LEU A 214 -9.44 -24.45 4.81
C LEU A 214 -10.05 -25.31 5.93
N ILE A 215 -11.38 -25.29 6.08
CA ILE A 215 -12.07 -26.12 7.08
C ILE A 215 -11.80 -27.61 6.85
N ALA A 216 -11.84 -28.07 5.58
CA ALA A 216 -11.61 -29.46 5.24
C ALA A 216 -10.18 -29.92 5.59
N GLU A 217 -9.18 -29.07 5.34
CA GLU A 217 -7.78 -29.36 5.63
C GLU A 217 -7.50 -29.27 7.15
N ALA A 218 -7.98 -28.23 7.83
CA ALA A 218 -7.83 -28.05 9.28
C ALA A 218 -8.55 -29.14 10.09
N SER A 219 -9.67 -29.67 9.58
CA SER A 219 -10.41 -30.78 10.21
C SER A 219 -9.82 -32.16 9.89
N ALA A 220 -8.80 -32.25 9.02
CA ALA A 220 -8.20 -33.53 8.67
C ALA A 220 -7.52 -34.17 9.89
N THR A 221 -7.47 -35.50 9.92
CA THR A 221 -6.73 -36.20 10.98
C THR A 221 -5.24 -35.90 10.87
N ASP A 222 -4.50 -35.93 11.98
CA ASP A 222 -3.06 -35.59 12.04
C ASP A 222 -2.17 -36.29 10.99
N LYS A 223 -2.60 -37.43 10.45
CA LYS A 223 -1.86 -38.18 9.41
C LYS A 223 -2.13 -37.69 7.98
N LYS A 224 -3.12 -36.83 7.79
CA LYS A 224 -3.61 -36.32 6.51
C LYS A 224 -3.61 -34.79 6.43
N ARG A 225 -3.55 -34.12 7.58
CA ARG A 225 -3.40 -32.68 7.70
C ARG A 225 -2.04 -32.25 7.15
N ASP A 226 -2.07 -31.30 6.23
CA ASP A 226 -0.90 -30.60 5.72
C ASP A 226 -0.88 -29.17 6.28
N ASP A 227 -0.02 -28.91 7.26
CA ASP A 227 0.04 -27.61 7.95
C ASP A 227 0.43 -26.46 7.00
N ASN A 228 1.34 -26.70 6.05
CA ASN A 228 1.70 -25.70 5.05
C ASN A 228 0.51 -25.34 4.16
N LEU A 229 -0.36 -26.32 3.87
CA LEU A 229 -1.55 -26.08 3.08
C LEU A 229 -2.64 -25.36 3.89
N VAL A 230 -2.74 -25.61 5.19
CA VAL A 230 -3.60 -24.83 6.10
C VAL A 230 -3.16 -23.36 6.11
N GLU A 231 -1.87 -23.09 6.27
CA GLU A 231 -1.30 -21.74 6.23
C GLU A 231 -1.56 -21.07 4.87
N ALA A 232 -1.28 -21.76 3.76
CA ALA A 232 -1.57 -21.23 2.42
C ALA A 232 -3.04 -20.86 2.19
N TYR A 233 -3.99 -21.66 2.71
CA TYR A 233 -5.41 -21.29 2.64
C TYR A 233 -5.78 -20.14 3.58
N GLN A 234 -5.08 -19.97 4.70
CA GLN A 234 -5.25 -18.81 5.58
C GLN A 234 -4.78 -17.53 4.88
N ASP A 235 -3.67 -17.57 4.16
CA ASP A 235 -3.19 -16.43 3.38
C ASP A 235 -4.17 -16.05 2.28
N LEU A 236 -4.67 -17.03 1.52
CA LEU A 236 -5.69 -16.80 0.51
C LEU A 236 -7.00 -16.25 1.10
N LEU A 237 -7.38 -16.72 2.29
CA LEU A 237 -8.54 -16.23 2.99
C LEU A 237 -8.39 -14.75 3.36
N THR A 238 -7.23 -14.34 3.88
CA THR A 238 -6.95 -12.94 4.22
C THR A 238 -7.07 -12.04 2.99
N HIS A 239 -6.41 -12.40 1.87
CA HIS A 239 -6.48 -11.62 0.63
C HIS A 239 -7.92 -11.53 0.10
N GLN A 240 -8.65 -12.64 0.09
CA GLN A 240 -10.01 -12.63 -0.43
C GLN A 240 -10.96 -11.82 0.45
N LEU A 241 -10.82 -11.88 1.78
CA LEU A 241 -11.58 -11.05 2.71
C LEU A 241 -11.30 -9.56 2.46
N GLU A 242 -10.06 -9.20 2.16
CA GLU A 242 -9.66 -7.83 1.83
C GLU A 242 -10.30 -7.36 0.52
N PHE A 243 -10.24 -8.17 -0.55
CA PHE A 243 -10.90 -7.84 -1.82
C PHE A 243 -12.42 -7.70 -1.67
N VAL A 244 -13.08 -8.59 -0.92
CA VAL A 244 -14.51 -8.47 -0.65
C VAL A 244 -14.82 -7.24 0.22
N ARG A 245 -13.95 -6.88 1.17
CA ARG A 245 -14.07 -5.63 1.93
C ARG A 245 -13.99 -4.41 1.03
N TYR A 246 -13.10 -4.37 0.03
CA TYR A 246 -13.09 -3.26 -0.93
C TYR A 246 -14.44 -3.08 -1.63
N ARG A 247 -15.13 -4.18 -1.93
CA ARG A 247 -16.49 -4.13 -2.49
C ARG A 247 -17.53 -3.69 -1.46
N GLN A 248 -17.38 -4.06 -0.20
CA GLN A 248 -18.20 -3.50 0.89
C GLN A 248 -17.99 -1.97 1.00
N ASP A 249 -16.76 -1.48 0.96
CA ASP A 249 -16.41 -0.06 1.01
C ASP A 249 -17.06 0.69 -0.16
N ALA A 250 -17.09 0.08 -1.36
CA ALA A 250 -17.79 0.60 -2.55
C ALA A 250 -19.33 0.48 -2.48
N GLY A 251 -19.88 -0.05 -1.38
CA GLY A 251 -21.31 -0.08 -1.09
C GLY A 251 -22.07 -1.28 -1.66
N TRP A 252 -21.40 -2.36 -2.04
CA TRP A 252 -22.04 -3.54 -2.60
C TRP A 252 -22.77 -4.39 -1.54
N ASP A 253 -24.10 -4.52 -1.66
CA ASP A 253 -24.92 -5.31 -0.73
C ASP A 253 -24.53 -6.79 -0.67
N TRP A 254 -24.12 -7.37 -1.81
CA TRP A 254 -23.66 -8.76 -1.85
C TRP A 254 -22.38 -8.96 -1.03
N ALA A 255 -21.49 -7.97 -0.98
CA ALA A 255 -20.24 -8.04 -0.25
C ALA A 255 -20.52 -8.00 1.27
N ILE A 256 -21.42 -7.10 1.69
CA ILE A 256 -21.91 -7.03 3.07
C ILE A 256 -22.51 -8.38 3.50
N ARG A 257 -23.38 -8.96 2.66
CA ARG A 257 -23.97 -10.28 2.91
C ARG A 257 -22.92 -11.38 2.98
N MET A 258 -21.98 -11.42 2.03
CA MET A 258 -20.95 -12.46 1.96
C MET A 258 -20.02 -12.43 3.20
N LEU A 259 -19.61 -11.25 3.65
CA LEU A 259 -18.85 -11.09 4.89
C LEU A 259 -19.67 -11.47 6.13
N SER A 260 -20.97 -11.15 6.13
CA SER A 260 -21.88 -11.56 7.20
C SER A 260 -22.05 -13.09 7.26
N GLU A 261 -22.18 -13.75 6.11
CA GLU A 261 -22.26 -15.22 6.00
C GLU A 261 -20.97 -15.89 6.46
N TYR A 262 -19.81 -15.32 6.12
CA TYR A 262 -18.52 -15.76 6.63
C TYR A 262 -18.44 -15.66 8.16
N GLN A 263 -18.81 -14.50 8.74
CA GLN A 263 -18.85 -14.29 10.20
C GLN A 263 -19.79 -15.27 10.91
N GLN A 264 -21.00 -15.50 10.37
CA GLN A 264 -21.94 -16.50 10.90
C GLN A 264 -21.37 -17.91 10.86
N ARG A 265 -20.63 -18.24 9.80
CA ARG A 265 -19.97 -19.54 9.66
C ARG A 265 -18.86 -19.72 10.69
N LEU A 266 -18.07 -18.69 10.99
CA LEU A 266 -17.07 -18.73 12.06
C LEU A 266 -17.71 -18.97 13.43
N ILE A 267 -18.82 -18.29 13.75
CA ILE A 267 -19.56 -18.51 15.01
C ILE A 267 -19.98 -19.97 15.12
N ALA A 268 -20.61 -20.52 14.07
CA ALA A 268 -21.06 -21.91 14.07
C ALA A 268 -19.91 -22.92 14.23
N LEU A 269 -18.73 -22.66 13.63
CA LEU A 269 -17.54 -23.49 13.80
C LEU A 269 -17.00 -23.46 15.23
N GLY A 270 -16.99 -22.29 15.87
CA GLY A 270 -16.53 -22.13 17.25
C GLY A 270 -17.46 -22.84 18.24
N GLU A 271 -18.78 -22.68 18.07
CA GLU A 271 -19.79 -23.37 18.89
C GLU A 271 -19.70 -24.89 18.74
N ALA A 272 -19.53 -25.37 17.50
CA ALA A 272 -19.46 -26.80 17.21
C ALA A 272 -18.10 -27.44 17.55
N LYS A 273 -17.04 -26.63 17.72
CA LYS A 273 -15.65 -27.05 17.99
C LYS A 273 -15.15 -28.10 16.99
N THR A 274 -15.47 -27.89 15.71
CA THR A 274 -15.20 -28.86 14.63
C THR A 274 -13.80 -28.77 14.03
N ILE A 275 -13.10 -27.65 14.26
CA ILE A 275 -11.70 -27.44 13.87
C ILE A 275 -10.86 -27.16 15.13
N PRO A 276 -9.54 -27.38 15.08
CA PRO A 276 -8.64 -27.01 16.16
C PRO A 276 -8.75 -25.51 16.50
N GLN A 277 -8.66 -25.20 17.79
CA GLN A 277 -8.90 -23.85 18.30
C GLN A 277 -7.94 -22.81 17.70
N GLN A 278 -6.69 -23.19 17.46
CA GLN A 278 -5.69 -22.31 16.84
C GLN A 278 -6.08 -21.94 15.41
N ASP A 279 -6.52 -22.90 14.60
CA ASP A 279 -6.94 -22.64 13.21
C ASP A 279 -8.21 -21.77 13.18
N TRP A 280 -9.12 -21.98 14.12
CA TRP A 280 -10.30 -21.12 14.28
C TRP A 280 -9.91 -19.67 14.63
N PHE A 281 -8.98 -19.48 15.57
CA PHE A 281 -8.47 -18.14 15.90
C PHE A 281 -7.73 -17.50 14.72
N ALA A 282 -6.98 -18.28 13.94
CA ALA A 282 -6.32 -17.79 12.74
C ALA A 282 -7.33 -17.32 11.69
N MET A 283 -8.40 -18.08 11.44
CA MET A 283 -9.50 -17.66 10.56
C MET A 283 -10.18 -16.37 11.07
N ALA A 284 -10.42 -16.27 12.37
CA ALA A 284 -10.98 -15.06 12.96
C ALA A 284 -10.01 -13.86 12.81
N GLY A 285 -8.71 -14.10 13.02
CA GLY A 285 -7.63 -13.12 12.83
C GLY A 285 -7.49 -12.62 11.39
N ALA A 286 -7.78 -13.46 10.39
CA ALA A 286 -7.78 -13.07 8.98
C ALA A 286 -8.72 -11.89 8.68
N MET A 287 -9.88 -11.80 9.35
CA MET A 287 -10.76 -10.62 9.23
C MET A 287 -10.08 -9.35 9.70
N THR A 288 -9.26 -9.43 10.75
CA THR A 288 -8.54 -8.26 11.24
C THR A 288 -7.46 -7.83 10.27
N GLN A 289 -6.67 -8.80 9.80
CA GLN A 289 -5.61 -8.54 8.83
C GLN A 289 -6.20 -7.88 7.57
N ALA A 290 -7.34 -8.39 7.10
CA ALA A 290 -8.12 -7.85 5.99
C ALA A 290 -8.92 -6.58 6.34
N ARG A 291 -8.90 -6.12 7.59
CA ARG A 291 -9.65 -4.95 8.13
C ARG A 291 -11.17 -5.02 7.94
N VAL A 292 -11.72 -6.22 7.89
CA VAL A 292 -13.16 -6.45 7.81
C VAL A 292 -13.82 -5.97 9.10
N PRO A 293 -14.82 -5.07 9.04
CA PRO A 293 -15.50 -4.60 10.24
C PRO A 293 -16.30 -5.74 10.89
N VAL A 294 -16.13 -5.89 12.20
CA VAL A 294 -16.85 -6.89 13.00
C VAL A 294 -17.78 -6.16 13.97
N SER A 295 -19.09 -6.40 13.86
CA SER A 295 -20.07 -5.81 14.76
C SER A 295 -19.87 -6.29 16.21
N GLU A 296 -20.31 -5.48 17.19
CA GLU A 296 -20.21 -5.82 18.62
C GLU A 296 -20.88 -7.17 18.93
N ASP A 297 -22.08 -7.42 18.38
CA ASP A 297 -22.79 -8.69 18.55
C ASP A 297 -21.99 -9.89 18.01
N VAL A 298 -21.30 -9.71 16.87
CA VAL A 298 -20.44 -10.76 16.31
C VAL A 298 -19.17 -10.91 17.13
N GLN A 299 -18.56 -9.85 17.63
CA GLN A 299 -17.42 -9.95 18.54
C GLN A 299 -17.78 -10.71 19.82
N VAL A 300 -18.95 -10.43 20.40
CA VAL A 300 -19.47 -11.14 21.58
C VAL A 300 -19.77 -12.60 21.26
N ALA A 301 -20.37 -12.89 20.10
CA ALA A 301 -20.65 -14.25 19.68
C ALA A 301 -19.37 -15.04 19.39
N LEU A 302 -18.38 -14.45 18.71
CA LEU A 302 -17.07 -15.05 18.50
C LEU A 302 -16.34 -15.26 19.82
N ALA A 303 -16.37 -14.28 20.73
CA ALA A 303 -15.82 -14.46 22.07
C ALA A 303 -16.53 -15.61 22.81
N SER A 304 -17.85 -15.69 22.76
CA SER A 304 -18.62 -16.78 23.41
C SER A 304 -18.43 -18.15 22.74
N ALA A 305 -18.11 -18.18 21.46
CA ALA A 305 -17.83 -19.40 20.70
C ALA A 305 -16.38 -19.89 20.91
N GLY A 306 -15.44 -18.95 21.06
CA GLY A 306 -14.01 -19.22 21.28
C GLY A 306 -13.59 -19.36 22.76
N PHE A 307 -14.35 -18.76 23.67
CA PHE A 307 -14.13 -18.76 25.12
C PHE A 307 -15.35 -19.36 25.85
N THR A 308 -15.15 -20.03 26.97
CA THR A 308 -16.26 -20.56 27.78
C THR A 308 -16.89 -19.46 28.63
N PRO A 309 -18.16 -19.57 29.06
CA PRO A 309 -18.80 -18.56 29.92
C PRO A 309 -18.08 -18.30 31.27
N GLU A 310 -17.18 -19.20 31.70
CA GLU A 310 -16.30 -19.00 32.86
C GLU A 310 -15.15 -18.01 32.57
N ASP A 311 -14.93 -17.65 31.31
CA ASP A 311 -13.83 -16.81 30.82
C ASP A 311 -14.23 -15.32 30.57
N VAL A 312 -15.49 -14.93 30.79
CA VAL A 312 -16.00 -13.59 30.39
C VAL A 312 -16.03 -12.59 31.55
N GLU A 313 -16.24 -13.04 32.79
CA GLU A 313 -15.91 -12.23 33.97
C GLU A 313 -14.49 -12.60 34.41
N PRO A 314 -13.53 -11.66 34.44
CA PRO A 314 -12.16 -11.97 34.81
C PRO A 314 -12.14 -12.47 36.27
N THR A 315 -12.02 -13.79 36.43
CA THR A 315 -11.77 -14.42 37.73
C THR A 315 -10.39 -13.99 38.25
N ASP A 316 -10.16 -14.05 39.57
CA ASP A 316 -8.84 -13.76 40.15
C ASP A 316 -7.71 -14.58 39.48
N ASP A 317 -8.02 -15.81 39.04
CA ASP A 317 -7.10 -16.69 38.32
C ASP A 317 -6.81 -16.20 36.89
N MET A 318 -7.81 -15.70 36.17
CA MET A 318 -7.63 -15.08 34.85
C MET A 318 -6.85 -13.78 34.93
N VAL A 319 -7.10 -12.94 35.95
CA VAL A 319 -6.30 -11.74 36.21
C VAL A 319 -4.85 -12.12 36.48
N GLY A 320 -4.62 -13.19 37.26
CA GLY A 320 -3.29 -13.75 37.47
C GLY A 320 -2.61 -14.22 36.18
N MET A 321 -3.34 -14.93 35.32
CA MET A 321 -2.84 -15.40 34.03
C MET A 321 -2.51 -14.24 33.09
N LEU A 322 -3.39 -13.24 33.01
CA LEU A 322 -3.20 -12.06 32.18
C LEU A 322 -1.98 -11.25 32.62
N ARG A 323 -1.81 -11.05 33.94
CA ARG A 323 -0.60 -10.42 34.49
C ARG A 323 0.65 -11.23 34.14
N GLY A 324 0.59 -12.55 34.26
CA GLY A 324 1.70 -13.42 33.85
C GLY A 324 2.03 -13.32 32.36
N PHE A 325 1.02 -13.14 31.50
CA PHE A 325 1.22 -12.89 30.07
C PHE A 325 1.83 -11.50 29.80
N LEU A 326 1.31 -10.45 30.44
CA LEU A 326 1.85 -9.10 30.35
C LEU A 326 3.30 -9.03 30.84
N ASP A 327 3.64 -9.73 31.93
CA ASP A 327 5.01 -9.82 32.44
C ASP A 327 5.95 -10.52 31.45
N GLN A 328 5.48 -11.59 30.78
CA GLN A 328 6.24 -12.25 29.71
C GLN A 328 6.45 -11.33 28.51
N MET A 329 5.38 -10.68 28.04
CA MET A 329 5.42 -9.74 26.93
C MET A 329 6.41 -8.60 27.23
N ALA A 330 6.34 -8.01 28.42
CA ALA A 330 7.25 -6.95 28.86
C ALA A 330 8.72 -7.39 28.90
N GLY A 331 9.00 -8.70 28.97
CA GLY A 331 10.35 -9.25 28.87
C GLY A 331 10.82 -9.51 27.43
N MET A 332 9.91 -9.54 26.46
CA MET A 332 10.20 -9.84 25.05
C MET A 332 10.29 -8.58 24.17
N VAL A 333 9.56 -7.53 24.54
CA VAL A 333 9.45 -6.29 23.76
C VAL A 333 10.30 -5.17 24.34
N SER A 334 10.74 -4.27 23.47
CA SER A 334 11.61 -3.15 23.81
C SER A 334 10.93 -1.79 23.78
N SER A 335 9.75 -1.70 23.19
CA SER A 335 9.04 -0.46 22.91
C SER A 335 7.53 -0.55 23.18
N ALA A 336 6.88 0.60 23.35
CA ALA A 336 5.44 0.70 23.58
C ALA A 336 4.63 0.29 22.34
N GLU A 337 5.21 0.54 21.17
CA GLU A 337 4.67 0.23 19.86
C GLU A 337 4.62 -1.29 19.65
N GLU A 338 5.71 -2.00 19.97
CA GLU A 338 5.77 -3.47 19.96
C GLU A 338 4.74 -4.10 20.92
N VAL A 339 4.45 -3.47 22.06
CA VAL A 339 3.37 -3.93 22.96
C VAL A 339 2.02 -3.85 22.25
N ILE A 340 1.69 -2.72 21.62
CA ILE A 340 0.41 -2.55 20.93
C ILE A 340 0.31 -3.46 19.70
N GLU A 341 1.40 -3.65 18.95
CA GLU A 341 1.45 -4.57 17.82
C GLU A 341 1.26 -6.03 18.26
N GLY A 342 1.97 -6.45 19.32
CA GLY A 342 1.83 -7.76 19.94
C GLY A 342 0.44 -7.97 20.54
N LEU A 343 -0.20 -6.92 21.06
CA LEU A 343 -1.60 -6.98 21.47
C LEU A 343 -2.49 -7.11 20.25
N LYS A 344 -2.41 -6.24 19.23
CA LYS A 344 -3.28 -6.26 18.03
C LYS A 344 -3.35 -7.62 17.34
N SER A 345 -2.20 -8.30 17.19
CA SER A 345 -2.15 -9.64 16.59
C SER A 345 -2.98 -10.67 17.36
N SER A 346 -3.17 -10.45 18.67
CA SER A 346 -3.97 -11.29 19.58
C SER A 346 -5.33 -10.67 19.96
N ALA A 347 -5.49 -9.35 19.81
CA ALA A 347 -6.52 -8.52 20.48
C ALA A 347 -7.64 -8.08 19.56
N ALA A 348 -7.53 -8.30 18.27
CA ALA A 348 -8.56 -7.86 17.35
C ALA A 348 -9.88 -8.65 17.47
N MET A 349 -9.80 -9.85 18.07
CA MET A 349 -10.95 -10.63 18.52
C MET A 349 -11.28 -10.41 20.01
N MET A 350 -10.51 -9.58 20.73
CA MET A 350 -10.80 -9.26 22.13
C MET A 350 -11.94 -8.25 22.21
N PRO A 351 -12.99 -8.55 23.00
CA PRO A 351 -14.06 -7.60 23.26
C PRO A 351 -13.53 -6.26 23.81
N GLY A 352 -14.23 -5.17 23.52
CA GLY A 352 -13.88 -3.83 24.00
C GLY A 352 -13.72 -3.75 25.53
N ASP A 353 -14.48 -4.55 26.28
CA ASP A 353 -14.35 -4.64 27.74
C ASP A 353 -13.02 -5.25 28.18
N LEU A 354 -12.54 -6.29 27.49
CA LEU A 354 -11.24 -6.91 27.79
C LEU A 354 -10.09 -5.98 27.41
N ARG A 355 -10.19 -5.28 26.28
CA ARG A 355 -9.22 -4.24 25.88
C ARG A 355 -9.22 -3.06 26.87
N SER A 356 -10.38 -2.68 27.37
CA SER A 356 -10.52 -1.67 28.43
C SER A 356 -9.87 -2.12 29.74
N PHE A 357 -10.03 -3.40 30.10
CA PHE A 357 -9.38 -3.99 31.26
C PHE A 357 -7.86 -4.04 31.10
N LEU A 358 -7.36 -4.45 29.93
CA LEU A 358 -5.94 -4.42 29.58
C LEU A 358 -5.32 -3.03 29.74
N ALA A 359 -6.01 -1.97 29.30
CA ALA A 359 -5.52 -0.60 29.49
C ALA A 359 -5.27 -0.27 30.97
N THR A 360 -6.15 -0.76 31.85
CA THR A 360 -6.02 -0.58 33.31
C THR A 360 -4.86 -1.40 33.87
N GLU A 361 -4.75 -2.68 33.52
CA GLU A 361 -3.68 -3.55 34.00
C GLU A 361 -2.30 -3.10 33.51
N MET A 362 -2.20 -2.64 32.26
CA MET A 362 -0.97 -2.04 31.74
C MET A 362 -0.59 -0.76 32.48
N ALA A 363 -1.55 0.13 32.77
CA ALA A 363 -1.30 1.37 33.51
C ALA A 363 -0.82 1.13 34.96
N LEU A 364 -1.23 0.01 35.56
CA LEU A 364 -0.85 -0.42 36.91
C LEU A 364 0.38 -1.35 36.93
N SER A 365 0.88 -1.76 35.77
CA SER A 365 1.99 -2.71 35.65
C SER A 365 3.27 -2.17 36.28
N PRO A 366 4.12 -3.03 36.88
CA PRO A 366 5.47 -2.63 37.29
C PRO A 366 6.38 -2.31 36.09
N HIS A 367 6.06 -2.81 34.88
CA HIS A 367 6.86 -2.62 33.68
C HIS A 367 6.56 -1.28 33.01
N GLN A 368 7.58 -0.42 32.87
CA GLN A 368 7.42 0.89 32.26
C GLN A 368 6.96 0.80 30.79
N VAL A 369 7.47 -0.16 30.03
CA VAL A 369 7.10 -0.35 28.61
C VAL A 369 5.60 -0.57 28.42
N LEU A 370 4.94 -1.28 29.34
CA LEU A 370 3.49 -1.48 29.33
C LEU A 370 2.73 -0.19 29.68
N ARG A 371 3.21 0.56 30.68
CA ARG A 371 2.60 1.86 31.04
C ARG A 371 2.72 2.87 29.89
N ASP A 372 3.84 2.85 29.18
CA ASP A 372 4.12 3.74 28.04
C ASP A 372 3.33 3.37 26.78
N ALA A 373 2.71 2.17 26.73
CA ALA A 373 1.77 1.75 25.68
C ALA A 373 0.34 2.27 25.87
N VAL A 374 -0.07 2.60 27.10
CA VAL A 374 -1.45 3.06 27.39
C VAL A 374 -1.86 4.31 26.59
N PRO A 375 -1.00 5.32 26.34
CA PRO A 375 -1.34 6.46 25.47
C PRO A 375 -1.69 6.07 24.03
N LEU A 376 -1.15 4.96 23.51
CA LEU A 376 -1.49 4.47 22.16
C LEU A 376 -2.90 3.89 22.11
N MET A 377 -3.40 3.32 23.23
CA MET A 377 -4.79 2.85 23.34
C MET A 377 -5.82 4.00 23.35
N LEU A 378 -5.39 5.26 23.48
CA LEU A 378 -6.28 6.41 23.26
C LEU A 378 -6.70 6.54 21.79
N LEU A 379 -5.98 5.88 20.87
CA LEU A 379 -6.26 5.86 19.42
C LEU A 379 -7.01 4.59 18.99
N ASP A 380 -7.54 3.84 19.94
CA ASP A 380 -8.37 2.67 19.67
C ASP A 380 -9.66 3.06 18.91
N SER A 381 -10.12 2.20 18.00
CA SER A 381 -11.34 2.43 17.22
C SER A 381 -12.60 2.47 18.09
N ASP A 382 -12.61 1.75 19.22
CA ASP A 382 -13.72 1.69 20.17
C ASP A 382 -13.69 2.88 21.16
N PRO A 383 -14.72 3.76 21.16
CA PRO A 383 -14.82 4.87 22.11
C PRO A 383 -14.83 4.45 23.59
N ALA A 384 -15.29 3.24 23.92
CA ALA A 384 -15.23 2.72 25.29
C ALA A 384 -13.79 2.46 25.73
N VAL A 385 -12.98 1.82 24.87
CA VAL A 385 -11.56 1.58 25.14
C VAL A 385 -10.80 2.90 25.28
N ARG A 386 -11.04 3.88 24.39
CA ARG A 386 -10.41 5.21 24.50
C ARG A 386 -10.71 5.89 25.85
N ARG A 387 -11.98 5.86 26.29
CA ARG A 387 -12.40 6.44 27.56
C ARG A 387 -11.77 5.71 28.75
N ASN A 388 -11.72 4.38 28.71
CA ASN A 388 -11.11 3.59 29.78
C ASN A 388 -9.58 3.76 29.82
N ALA A 389 -8.90 3.87 28.69
CA ALA A 389 -7.48 4.23 28.64
C ALA A 389 -7.21 5.61 29.26
N ALA A 390 -8.07 6.61 28.99
CA ALA A 390 -7.97 7.91 29.64
C ALA A 390 -8.18 7.84 31.17
N LEU A 391 -9.13 7.02 31.65
CA LEU A 391 -9.33 6.78 33.08
C LEU A 391 -8.15 6.05 33.72
N ALA A 392 -7.57 5.06 33.03
CA ALA A 392 -6.38 4.34 33.48
C ALA A 392 -5.18 5.29 33.63
N LEU A 393 -4.96 6.17 32.65
CA LEU A 393 -3.95 7.24 32.73
C LEU A 393 -4.23 8.21 33.88
N GLU A 394 -5.48 8.55 34.14
CA GLU A 394 -5.84 9.38 35.29
C GLU A 394 -5.52 8.68 36.61
N GLN A 395 -5.78 7.38 36.73
CA GLN A 395 -5.46 6.60 37.94
C GLN A 395 -3.95 6.56 38.21
N SER A 396 -3.13 6.41 37.17
CA SER A 396 -1.67 6.32 37.24
C SER A 396 -0.95 7.67 37.04
N ALA A 397 -1.65 8.80 37.17
CA ALA A 397 -1.13 10.15 36.92
C ALA A 397 -0.17 10.68 38.01
N HIS A 398 0.96 9.99 38.22
CA HIS A 398 2.01 10.32 39.17
C HIS A 398 3.41 10.15 38.55
N PRO A 399 4.44 10.90 38.99
CA PRO A 399 5.80 10.81 38.42
C PRO A 399 6.43 9.42 38.49
N GLU A 400 6.02 8.57 39.44
CA GLU A 400 6.52 7.20 39.57
C GLU A 400 5.90 6.22 38.56
N THR A 401 4.74 6.54 38.00
CA THR A 401 3.94 5.62 37.18
C THR A 401 3.67 6.12 35.77
N LEU A 402 3.64 7.44 35.54
CA LEU A 402 3.46 8.04 34.22
C LEU A 402 4.76 8.69 33.76
N SER A 403 5.34 8.18 32.67
CA SER A 403 6.58 8.73 32.12
C SER A 403 6.35 10.09 31.46
N PRO A 404 7.40 10.91 31.32
CA PRO A 404 7.30 12.17 30.58
C PRO A 404 6.86 11.98 29.13
N ASP A 405 7.30 10.90 28.47
CA ASP A 405 6.95 10.60 27.10
C ASP A 405 5.49 10.17 26.97
N ALA A 406 4.98 9.36 27.92
CA ALA A 406 3.57 9.02 27.98
C ALA A 406 2.68 10.27 28.14
N LEU A 407 3.09 11.24 28.99
CA LEU A 407 2.36 12.50 29.12
C LEU A 407 2.42 13.35 27.83
N ARG A 408 3.57 13.43 27.16
CA ARG A 408 3.69 14.12 25.85
C ARG A 408 2.76 13.49 24.81
N ARG A 409 2.76 12.16 24.72
CA ARG A 409 1.90 11.38 23.81
C ARG A 409 0.42 11.66 24.08
N ALA A 410 -0.01 11.57 25.34
CA ALA A 410 -1.37 11.91 25.77
C ALA A 410 -1.79 13.35 25.38
N ILE A 411 -0.90 14.34 25.56
CA ILE A 411 -1.16 15.74 25.16
C ILE A 411 -1.31 15.85 23.63
N THR A 412 -0.51 15.11 22.88
CA THR A 412 -0.48 15.15 21.41
C THR A 412 -1.77 14.58 20.84
N VAL A 413 -2.11 13.34 21.21
CA VAL A 413 -3.29 12.64 20.69
C VAL A 413 -4.59 13.32 21.09
N ARG A 414 -4.61 14.15 22.15
CA ARG A 414 -5.80 14.89 22.59
C ARG A 414 -6.49 15.69 21.48
N ASN A 415 -5.73 16.26 20.54
CA ASN A 415 -6.31 17.01 19.41
C ASN A 415 -6.63 16.13 18.19
N TRP A 416 -6.31 14.84 18.27
CA TRP A 416 -6.64 13.85 17.24
C TRP A 416 -7.88 13.03 17.62
N LEU A 417 -8.36 13.18 18.86
CA LEU A 417 -9.58 12.52 19.32
C LEU A 417 -10.84 13.31 18.98
N PRO A 418 -11.98 12.63 18.76
CA PRO A 418 -13.30 13.26 18.69
C PRO A 418 -13.59 14.12 19.94
N PRO A 419 -14.33 15.24 19.82
CA PRO A 419 -14.61 16.13 20.95
C PRO A 419 -15.25 15.44 22.17
N ALA A 420 -16.01 14.35 21.95
CA ALA A 420 -16.68 13.59 23.01
C ALA A 420 -15.69 12.88 23.96
N ASP A 421 -14.50 12.50 23.48
CA ASP A 421 -13.53 11.71 24.24
C ASP A 421 -12.52 12.59 25.00
N ARG A 422 -12.36 13.84 24.57
CA ARG A 422 -11.39 14.81 25.12
C ARG A 422 -11.55 15.08 26.63
N PRO A 423 -12.77 15.17 27.23
CA PRO A 423 -12.90 15.52 28.64
C PRO A 423 -12.22 14.55 29.62
N ALA A 424 -12.28 13.23 29.36
CA ALA A 424 -11.64 12.23 30.21
C ALA A 424 -10.11 12.38 30.16
N LEU A 425 -9.56 12.53 28.95
CA LEU A 425 -8.14 12.74 28.73
C LEU A 425 -7.65 14.08 29.31
N ASP A 426 -8.44 15.15 29.18
CA ASP A 426 -8.15 16.46 29.77
C ASP A 426 -8.05 16.39 31.30
N SER A 427 -8.84 15.51 31.95
CA SER A 427 -8.73 15.25 33.40
C SER A 427 -7.41 14.56 33.75
N ALA A 428 -7.06 13.49 33.02
CA ALA A 428 -5.80 12.76 33.20
C ALA A 428 -4.58 13.68 33.04
N ILE A 429 -4.52 14.48 31.96
CA ILE A 429 -3.44 15.44 31.69
C ILE A 429 -3.34 16.48 32.81
N ARG A 430 -4.48 17.02 33.27
CA ARG A 430 -4.50 18.01 34.35
C ARG A 430 -3.96 17.41 35.65
N LYS A 431 -4.40 16.20 36.01
CA LYS A 431 -3.95 15.50 37.20
C LYS A 431 -2.45 15.21 37.16
N ALA A 432 -1.92 14.72 36.04
CA ALA A 432 -0.50 14.46 35.86
C ALA A 432 0.35 15.73 36.03
N ARG A 433 -0.08 16.85 35.43
CA ARG A 433 0.59 18.14 35.58
C ARG A 433 0.57 18.65 37.02
N LEU A 434 -0.56 18.51 37.72
CA LEU A 434 -0.67 18.89 39.14
C LEU A 434 0.17 18.00 40.05
N ALA A 435 0.36 16.73 39.69
CA ALA A 435 1.22 15.78 40.39
C ALA A 435 2.72 16.00 40.09
N GLY A 436 3.07 16.89 39.17
CA GLY A 436 4.46 17.22 38.83
C GLY A 436 5.11 16.29 37.82
N VAL A 437 4.34 15.55 37.02
CA VAL A 437 4.87 14.76 35.90
C VAL A 437 5.45 15.73 34.86
N GLU A 438 6.72 15.54 34.51
CA GLU A 438 7.39 16.34 33.47
C GLU A 438 6.78 16.03 32.10
N ILE A 439 6.80 17.00 31.18
CA ILE A 439 6.37 16.75 29.79
C ILE A 439 7.62 16.37 28.99
N GLY A 440 7.60 15.18 28.40
CA GLY A 440 8.67 14.65 27.55
C GLY A 440 8.94 15.56 26.35
N ARG A 441 10.15 15.47 25.81
CA ARG A 441 10.52 16.22 24.60
C ARG A 441 10.06 15.46 23.37
N TRP A 442 9.72 16.20 22.31
CA TRP A 442 9.51 15.57 21.02
C TRP A 442 10.83 14.95 20.55
N PRO A 443 10.84 13.69 20.06
CA PRO A 443 12.03 13.10 19.45
C PRO A 443 12.56 14.01 18.33
N ALA A 444 13.87 14.22 18.28
CA ALA A 444 14.44 15.00 17.19
C ALA A 444 14.35 14.17 15.90
N PRO A 445 13.68 14.66 14.84
CA PRO A 445 13.65 13.95 13.58
C PRO A 445 15.07 13.90 12.98
N SER A 446 15.32 12.91 12.12
CA SER A 446 16.57 12.88 11.37
C SER A 446 16.73 14.13 10.51
N ALA A 447 17.96 14.64 10.42
CA ALA A 447 18.27 15.87 9.71
C ALA A 447 18.14 15.75 8.17
N VAL A 448 18.00 14.53 7.65
CA VAL A 448 18.02 14.21 6.22
C VAL A 448 16.74 13.51 5.74
N LEU A 449 15.64 13.62 6.49
CA LEU A 449 14.37 13.03 6.07
C LEU A 449 13.93 13.53 4.69
N GLU A 450 13.68 12.56 3.80
CA GLU A 450 13.04 12.71 2.51
C GLU A 450 11.57 12.35 2.67
N PHE A 451 10.69 13.13 2.05
CA PHE A 451 9.26 12.85 2.05
C PHE A 451 8.81 12.52 0.64
N HIS A 452 8.06 11.44 0.48
CA HIS A 452 7.50 11.02 -0.80
C HIS A 452 5.99 10.95 -0.71
N ALA A 453 5.31 11.23 -1.81
CA ALA A 453 3.87 11.11 -1.91
C ALA A 453 3.49 10.54 -3.28
N THR A 454 2.54 9.62 -3.31
CA THR A 454 1.91 9.22 -4.57
C THR A 454 1.01 10.32 -5.10
N MET A 455 0.67 10.25 -6.38
CA MET A 455 -0.58 10.88 -6.83
C MET A 455 -1.77 10.27 -6.10
N ILE A 456 -2.86 11.02 -6.04
CA ILE A 456 -4.13 10.53 -5.52
C ILE A 456 -4.83 9.73 -6.63
N ASP A 457 -5.17 8.48 -6.34
CA ASP A 457 -5.89 7.63 -7.27
C ASP A 457 -7.40 7.95 -7.33
N GLY A 458 -8.14 7.22 -8.16
CA GLY A 458 -9.59 7.44 -8.32
C GLY A 458 -10.40 7.06 -7.09
N SER A 459 -9.92 6.15 -6.24
CA SER A 459 -10.53 5.84 -4.95
C SER A 459 -10.32 6.96 -3.93
N GLY A 460 -9.39 7.89 -4.19
CA GLY A 460 -9.01 8.94 -3.25
C GLY A 460 -7.93 8.50 -2.26
N ALA A 461 -7.23 7.39 -2.54
CA ALA A 461 -6.12 6.95 -1.73
C ALA A 461 -4.84 7.70 -2.10
N GLN A 462 -4.03 8.01 -1.08
CA GLN A 462 -2.70 8.57 -1.24
C GLN A 462 -1.76 8.01 -0.19
N SER A 463 -0.60 7.53 -0.64
CA SER A 463 0.48 7.08 0.25
C SER A 463 1.49 8.20 0.46
N LEU A 464 1.86 8.46 1.71
CA LEU A 464 2.89 9.40 2.12
C LEU A 464 3.99 8.66 2.86
N LEU A 465 5.25 8.81 2.45
CA LEU A 465 6.39 8.16 3.09
C LEU A 465 7.34 9.19 3.70
N ALA A 466 7.91 8.84 4.85
CA ALA A 466 9.05 9.52 5.45
C ALA A 466 10.24 8.56 5.47
N VAL A 467 11.33 8.96 4.82
CA VAL A 467 12.47 8.08 4.55
C VAL A 467 13.76 8.77 4.96
N ASP A 468 14.57 8.10 5.77
CA ASP A 468 15.95 8.47 6.05
C ASP A 468 16.88 7.32 5.67
N ARG A 469 17.83 7.58 4.78
CA ARG A 469 18.84 6.61 4.32
C ARG A 469 20.26 6.98 4.74
N ALA A 470 20.45 7.95 5.64
CA ALA A 470 21.79 8.35 6.08
C ALA A 470 22.41 7.30 7.00
N GLY A 471 23.61 6.86 6.64
CA GLY A 471 24.37 5.90 7.44
C GLY A 471 23.94 4.44 7.18
N LYS A 472 24.16 3.57 8.17
CA LYS A 472 23.88 2.13 8.06
C LYS A 472 22.44 1.76 8.40
N LYS A 473 21.80 2.59 9.23
CA LYS A 473 20.45 2.42 9.73
C LYS A 473 19.72 3.75 9.62
N GLY A 474 18.43 3.70 9.31
CA GLY A 474 17.63 4.89 9.05
C GLY A 474 16.19 4.72 9.47
N VAL A 475 15.31 5.46 8.81
CA VAL A 475 13.87 5.50 9.09
C VAL A 475 13.12 5.13 7.82
N PHE A 476 12.10 4.29 7.96
CA PHE A 476 11.10 4.06 6.92
C PHE A 476 9.73 4.04 7.58
N ALA A 477 8.87 4.97 7.17
CA ALA A 477 7.54 5.14 7.76
C ALA A 477 6.55 5.59 6.69
N GLY A 478 5.28 5.21 6.86
CA GLY A 478 4.22 5.49 5.91
C GLY A 478 2.90 5.91 6.54
N LEU A 479 2.15 6.74 5.83
CA LEU A 479 0.72 7.00 6.02
C LEU A 479 -0.03 6.59 4.76
N LEU A 480 -1.15 5.89 4.93
CA LEU A 480 -2.15 5.72 3.90
C LEU A 480 -3.33 6.62 4.22
N LEU A 481 -3.57 7.59 3.35
CA LEU A 481 -4.71 8.49 3.44
C LEU A 481 -5.82 7.99 2.52
N ARG A 482 -7.06 8.17 2.95
CA ARG A 482 -8.23 8.03 2.09
C ARG A 482 -9.09 9.28 2.23
N HIS A 483 -9.30 9.97 1.12
CA HIS A 483 -10.07 11.20 1.10
C HIS A 483 -11.50 10.96 1.59
N GLY A 484 -12.07 11.94 2.31
CA GLY A 484 -13.36 11.78 2.99
C GLY A 484 -13.35 10.93 4.28
N GLU A 485 -12.37 10.04 4.47
CA GLU A 485 -12.28 9.17 5.66
C GLU A 485 -11.15 9.56 6.63
N GLY A 486 -10.03 10.08 6.12
CA GLY A 486 -8.87 10.49 6.92
C GLY A 486 -7.68 9.54 6.75
N ILE A 487 -7.12 9.07 7.86
CA ILE A 487 -5.93 8.20 7.88
C ILE A 487 -6.41 6.76 7.95
N ALA A 488 -6.27 6.03 6.85
CA ALA A 488 -6.64 4.62 6.76
C ALA A 488 -5.57 3.71 7.38
N ASP A 489 -4.30 4.11 7.29
CA ASP A 489 -3.20 3.39 7.94
C ASP A 489 -2.04 4.29 8.31
N ALA A 490 -1.26 3.86 9.30
CA ALA A 490 -0.01 4.49 9.67
C ALA A 490 0.95 3.47 10.29
N TRP A 491 2.20 3.50 9.88
CA TRP A 491 3.26 2.64 10.41
C TRP A 491 4.60 3.34 10.32
N GLY A 492 5.58 2.85 11.08
CA GLY A 492 6.92 3.39 11.01
C GLY A 492 7.92 2.64 11.85
N GLN A 493 9.13 2.52 11.31
CA GLN A 493 10.24 1.85 11.98
C GLN A 493 11.48 2.75 11.92
N ALA A 494 12.17 2.82 13.05
CA ALA A 494 13.52 3.36 13.14
C ALA A 494 14.54 2.22 13.09
N ASP A 495 15.81 2.57 12.97
CA ASP A 495 16.93 1.63 13.01
C ASP A 495 16.90 0.52 11.93
N VAL A 496 16.16 0.77 10.85
CA VAL A 496 16.01 -0.12 9.68
C VAL A 496 17.30 -0.11 8.87
N ALA A 497 17.82 -1.27 8.47
CA ALA A 497 19.05 -1.31 7.69
C ALA A 497 18.84 -0.63 6.34
N ARG A 498 19.86 0.13 5.89
CA ARG A 498 19.76 0.90 4.65
C ARG A 498 19.36 0.07 3.42
N ARG A 499 19.82 -1.18 3.34
CA ARG A 499 19.45 -2.10 2.25
C ARG A 499 17.93 -2.33 2.25
N ASP A 500 17.35 -2.62 3.41
CA ASP A 500 15.93 -2.94 3.54
C ASP A 500 15.08 -1.70 3.22
N ILE A 501 15.54 -0.50 3.62
CA ILE A 501 14.91 0.76 3.23
C ILE A 501 14.91 0.94 1.70
N ASN A 502 16.02 0.63 1.02
CA ASN A 502 16.11 0.73 -0.43
C ASN A 502 15.16 -0.27 -1.11
N THR A 503 15.11 -1.50 -0.62
CA THR A 503 14.18 -2.54 -1.10
C THR A 503 12.73 -2.10 -0.94
N MET A 504 12.31 -1.72 0.27
CA MET A 504 10.94 -1.27 0.54
C MET A 504 10.56 -0.02 -0.29
N LEU A 505 11.50 0.92 -0.50
CA LEU A 505 11.26 2.08 -1.35
C LEU A 505 11.15 1.72 -2.84
N ARG A 506 11.90 0.70 -3.29
CA ARG A 506 11.82 0.17 -4.67
C ARG A 506 10.46 -0.49 -4.88
N GLU A 507 10.05 -1.38 -3.98
CA GLU A 507 8.73 -2.04 -3.98
C GLU A 507 7.59 -1.02 -3.97
N ALA A 508 7.66 -0.01 -3.09
CA ALA A 508 6.66 1.06 -3.07
C ALA A 508 6.56 1.81 -4.41
N LYS A 509 7.69 2.05 -5.09
CA LYS A 509 7.70 2.70 -6.41
C LYS A 509 7.18 1.82 -7.54
N LEU A 510 7.23 0.49 -7.41
CA LEU A 510 6.60 -0.43 -8.36
C LEU A 510 5.07 -0.37 -8.23
N GLN A 511 4.55 -0.17 -7.02
CA GLN A 511 3.11 -0.08 -6.76
C GLN A 511 2.50 1.29 -7.10
N GLY A 512 3.31 2.33 -7.33
CA GLY A 512 2.80 3.64 -7.70
C GLY A 512 3.86 4.72 -7.94
N THR A 513 3.45 5.78 -8.63
CA THR A 513 4.33 6.92 -8.92
C THR A 513 4.56 7.78 -7.67
N PHE A 514 5.63 7.51 -6.93
CA PHE A 514 6.07 8.32 -5.81
C PHE A 514 6.91 9.52 -6.26
N VAL A 515 6.51 10.72 -5.83
CA VAL A 515 7.25 11.97 -6.04
C VAL A 515 7.73 12.52 -4.72
N GLN A 516 8.96 13.06 -4.71
CA GLN A 516 9.49 13.72 -3.52
C GLN A 516 8.77 15.06 -3.29
N VAL A 517 8.26 15.25 -2.08
CA VAL A 517 7.49 16.42 -1.65
C VAL A 517 8.16 17.15 -0.49
N ARG A 518 7.78 18.40 -0.29
CA ARG A 518 8.23 19.20 0.86
C ARG A 518 7.55 18.73 2.15
N LYS A 519 8.24 18.86 3.29
CA LYS A 519 7.65 18.62 4.62
C LYS A 519 6.35 19.39 4.84
N SER A 520 6.25 20.63 4.35
CA SER A 520 5.04 21.44 4.50
C SER A 520 3.81 20.80 3.84
N TYR A 521 4.00 20.03 2.76
CA TYR A 521 2.93 19.26 2.15
C TYR A 521 2.51 18.08 3.04
N LEU A 522 3.49 17.30 3.55
CA LEU A 522 3.21 16.23 4.51
C LEU A 522 2.43 16.75 5.73
N ASP A 523 2.91 17.84 6.33
CA ASP A 523 2.30 18.44 7.52
C ASP A 523 0.86 18.90 7.25
N MET A 524 0.60 19.44 6.06
CA MET A 524 -0.74 19.85 5.64
C MET A 524 -1.66 18.64 5.47
N MET A 525 -1.22 17.61 4.74
CA MET A 525 -2.03 16.42 4.48
C MET A 525 -2.33 15.62 5.74
N ALA A 526 -1.35 15.45 6.63
CA ALA A 526 -1.55 14.78 7.92
C ALA A 526 -2.60 15.54 8.76
N GLN A 527 -2.51 16.87 8.84
CA GLN A 527 -3.49 17.67 9.59
C GLN A 527 -4.89 17.66 8.95
N HIS A 528 -4.96 17.70 7.62
CA HIS A 528 -6.22 17.57 6.88
C HIS A 528 -6.87 16.23 7.20
N ALA A 529 -6.12 15.13 7.10
CA ALA A 529 -6.63 13.78 7.34
C ALA A 529 -7.02 13.54 8.81
N ILE A 530 -6.27 14.09 9.78
CA ILE A 530 -6.66 14.09 11.20
C ILE A 530 -7.98 14.86 11.39
N GLY A 531 -8.11 16.04 10.76
CA GLY A 531 -9.32 16.84 10.80
C GLY A 531 -10.53 16.08 10.23
N THR A 532 -10.36 15.41 9.09
CA THR A 532 -11.38 14.57 8.45
C THR A 532 -11.84 13.43 9.38
N ALA A 533 -10.92 12.70 10.00
CA ALA A 533 -11.26 11.65 10.97
C ALA A 533 -12.04 12.20 12.19
N VAL A 534 -11.57 13.33 12.75
CA VAL A 534 -12.23 13.97 13.90
C VAL A 534 -13.65 14.45 13.56
N GLU A 535 -13.86 15.01 12.36
CA GLU A 535 -15.18 15.40 11.86
C GLU A 535 -16.11 14.18 11.69
N ALA A 536 -15.56 13.06 11.22
CA ALA A 536 -16.27 11.78 11.12
C ALA A 536 -16.52 11.10 12.48
N GLY A 537 -15.98 11.64 13.58
CA GLY A 537 -16.12 11.07 14.92
C GLY A 537 -15.24 9.83 15.16
N THR A 538 -14.22 9.61 14.33
CA THR A 538 -13.26 8.51 14.44
C THR A 538 -11.92 9.01 15.00
N ALA A 539 -11.12 8.10 15.55
CA ALA A 539 -9.73 8.36 15.91
C ALA A 539 -8.82 7.81 14.79
N PRO A 540 -7.69 8.46 14.48
CA PRO A 540 -6.71 7.89 13.57
C PRO A 540 -6.04 6.64 14.17
N PRO A 541 -5.42 5.77 13.35
CA PRO A 541 -4.71 4.59 13.86
C PRO A 541 -3.56 4.97 14.80
N ASP A 542 -3.26 4.11 15.78
CA ASP A 542 -2.20 4.32 16.78
C ASP A 542 -0.81 4.53 16.17
N GLY A 543 -0.53 3.88 15.03
CA GLY A 543 0.72 4.05 14.30
C GLY A 543 0.96 5.48 13.81
N LEU A 544 -0.06 6.35 13.78
CA LEU A 544 0.10 7.77 13.48
C LEU A 544 1.05 8.44 14.47
N LEU A 545 1.02 8.05 15.75
CA LEU A 545 1.88 8.66 16.75
C LEU A 545 3.35 8.31 16.50
N THR A 546 3.62 7.05 16.15
CA THR A 546 4.96 6.59 15.74
C THR A 546 5.42 7.32 14.49
N PHE A 547 4.57 7.40 13.46
CA PHE A 547 4.89 8.13 12.24
C PHE A 547 5.17 9.61 12.53
N ALA A 548 4.36 10.27 13.35
CA ALA A 548 4.55 11.67 13.73
C ALA A 548 5.89 11.87 14.47
N GLU A 549 6.23 10.98 15.41
CA GLU A 549 7.50 11.05 16.15
C GLU A 549 8.71 10.95 15.21
N LEU A 550 8.65 10.04 14.23
CA LEU A 550 9.69 9.85 13.22
C LEU A 550 9.77 11.01 12.21
N ALA A 551 8.62 11.50 11.75
CA ALA A 551 8.52 12.53 10.70
C ALA A 551 8.63 13.98 11.23
N GLY A 552 8.67 14.19 12.54
CA GLY A 552 8.68 15.53 13.14
C GLY A 552 7.32 16.23 13.10
N GLY A 553 6.25 15.48 13.41
CA GLY A 553 4.84 15.91 13.42
C GLY A 553 4.35 16.51 14.73
N ALA A 554 5.22 17.13 15.53
CA ALA A 554 4.89 17.63 16.89
C ALA A 554 3.71 18.62 16.94
N ASP A 555 3.50 19.36 15.84
CA ASP A 555 2.51 20.42 15.75
C ASP A 555 1.22 20.00 15.01
N TRP A 556 1.07 18.72 14.66
CA TRP A 556 -0.11 18.24 13.95
C TRP A 556 -1.36 18.30 14.84
N LYS A 557 -2.44 18.84 14.27
CA LYS A 557 -3.75 19.06 14.89
C LYS A 557 -4.85 18.69 13.90
N ASP A 558 -6.08 18.69 14.38
CA ASP A 558 -7.32 18.58 13.63
C ASP A 558 -7.59 19.84 12.77
N ARG A 559 -6.81 20.04 11.70
CA ARG A 559 -7.02 21.16 10.76
C ARG A 559 -7.44 20.64 9.40
N ARG A 560 -8.74 20.44 9.23
CA ARG A 560 -9.31 20.16 7.93
C ARG A 560 -9.24 21.39 7.03
N LEU A 561 -8.85 21.16 5.79
CA LEU A 561 -8.85 22.18 4.74
C LEU A 561 -10.29 22.53 4.33
N ASP A 562 -10.56 23.81 4.10
CA ASP A 562 -11.75 24.24 3.37
C ASP A 562 -11.42 24.15 1.87
N ILE A 563 -11.93 23.10 1.22
CA ILE A 563 -11.65 22.80 -0.19
C ILE A 563 -12.07 23.95 -1.12
N ALA A 564 -13.17 24.63 -0.81
CA ALA A 564 -13.66 25.72 -1.64
C ALA A 564 -12.79 26.98 -1.47
N GLU A 565 -12.42 27.31 -0.23
CA GLU A 565 -11.52 28.44 0.04
C GLU A 565 -10.14 28.22 -0.57
N GLU A 566 -9.60 27.00 -0.50
CA GLU A 566 -8.30 26.66 -1.07
C GLU A 566 -8.32 26.68 -2.61
N ALA A 567 -9.37 26.16 -3.25
CA ALA A 567 -9.54 26.26 -4.70
C ALA A 567 -9.57 27.73 -5.17
N GLU A 568 -10.31 28.58 -4.47
CA GLU A 568 -10.39 30.02 -4.77
C GLU A 568 -9.04 30.71 -4.54
N ARG A 569 -8.33 30.40 -3.44
CA ARG A 569 -7.00 30.94 -3.16
C ARG A 569 -6.02 30.63 -4.29
N MET A 570 -5.91 29.36 -4.68
CA MET A 570 -5.01 28.92 -5.74
C MET A 570 -5.39 29.54 -7.09
N TRP A 571 -6.69 29.64 -7.38
CA TRP A 571 -7.19 30.31 -8.58
C TRP A 571 -6.78 31.78 -8.64
N LEU A 572 -6.92 32.53 -7.54
CA LEU A 572 -6.57 33.94 -7.48
C LEU A 572 -5.06 34.21 -7.59
N GLU A 573 -4.24 33.25 -7.16
CA GLU A 573 -2.77 33.28 -7.27
C GLU A 573 -2.28 33.06 -8.72
N LEU A 574 -3.11 32.48 -9.59
CA LEU A 574 -2.75 32.35 -11.01
C LEU A 574 -2.59 33.72 -11.71
N PRO A 575 -1.66 33.81 -12.69
CA PRO A 575 -1.55 34.98 -13.55
C PRO A 575 -2.89 35.34 -14.21
N ALA A 576 -3.12 36.63 -14.46
CA ALA A 576 -4.40 37.11 -15.00
C ALA A 576 -4.73 36.50 -16.37
N GLU A 577 -3.71 36.24 -17.20
CA GLU A 577 -3.84 35.57 -18.49
C GLU A 577 -4.35 34.13 -18.38
N ALA A 578 -3.92 33.39 -17.34
CA ALA A 578 -4.33 32.01 -17.10
C ALA A 578 -5.80 31.91 -16.68
N ARG A 579 -6.33 32.98 -16.07
CA ARG A 579 -7.75 33.08 -15.65
C ARG A 579 -8.71 33.52 -16.74
N THR A 580 -8.22 33.84 -17.94
CA THR A 580 -9.10 34.13 -19.09
C THR A 580 -9.70 32.84 -19.65
N ALA A 581 -10.82 32.92 -20.39
CA ALA A 581 -11.42 31.74 -21.03
C ALA A 581 -10.43 30.96 -21.92
N ASN A 582 -9.55 31.67 -22.64
CA ASN A 582 -8.50 31.04 -23.44
C ASN A 582 -7.40 30.40 -22.58
N GLY A 583 -7.06 31.04 -21.44
CA GLY A 583 -6.11 30.50 -20.48
C GLY A 583 -6.61 29.20 -19.86
N VAL A 584 -7.87 29.17 -19.43
CA VAL A 584 -8.54 27.97 -18.91
C VAL A 584 -8.59 26.86 -19.95
N ALA A 585 -9.04 27.16 -21.17
CA ALA A 585 -9.09 26.17 -22.24
C ALA A 585 -7.70 25.59 -22.56
N ALA A 586 -6.65 26.43 -22.54
CA ALA A 586 -5.28 25.97 -22.74
C ALA A 586 -4.76 25.13 -21.58
N ALA A 587 -5.14 25.45 -20.34
CA ALA A 587 -4.81 24.67 -19.15
C ALA A 587 -5.47 23.28 -19.19
N PHE A 588 -6.76 23.21 -19.54
CA PHE A 588 -7.46 21.93 -19.74
C PHE A 588 -6.79 21.06 -20.81
N ALA A 589 -6.42 21.64 -21.95
CA ALA A 589 -5.77 20.90 -23.03
C ALA A 589 -4.40 20.33 -22.61
N ARG A 590 -3.57 21.11 -21.90
CA ARG A 590 -2.29 20.63 -21.38
C ARG A 590 -2.48 19.59 -20.28
N GLY A 591 -3.41 19.84 -19.36
CA GLY A 591 -3.80 18.93 -18.29
C GLY A 591 -4.10 17.53 -18.81
N LEU A 592 -5.02 17.46 -19.78
CA LEU A 592 -5.40 16.21 -20.42
C LEU A 592 -4.22 15.50 -21.08
N ASP A 593 -3.38 16.23 -21.84
CA ASP A 593 -2.26 15.66 -22.59
C ASP A 593 -1.29 14.88 -21.67
N TRP A 594 -0.92 15.45 -20.52
CA TRP A 594 -0.03 14.74 -19.60
C TRP A 594 -0.74 13.72 -18.73
N MET A 595 -2.02 13.92 -18.37
CA MET A 595 -2.78 12.94 -17.58
C MET A 595 -3.07 11.66 -18.38
N GLN A 596 -3.34 11.77 -19.68
CA GLN A 596 -3.57 10.61 -20.55
C GLN A 596 -2.33 9.73 -20.74
N GLY A 597 -1.13 10.29 -20.54
CA GLY A 597 0.12 9.55 -20.56
C GLY A 597 0.44 8.84 -19.23
N ASP A 598 -0.39 9.01 -18.20
CA ASP A 598 -0.15 8.51 -16.85
C ASP A 598 -1.16 7.40 -16.50
N GLN A 599 -0.69 6.26 -16.00
CA GLN A 599 -1.58 5.13 -15.68
C GLN A 599 -2.59 5.46 -14.58
N ILE A 600 -2.33 6.48 -13.74
CA ILE A 600 -3.24 6.86 -12.66
C ILE A 600 -4.64 7.22 -13.18
N ILE A 601 -4.75 7.77 -14.40
CA ILE A 601 -6.04 8.16 -14.98
C ILE A 601 -6.94 6.95 -15.23
N LEU A 602 -6.38 5.75 -15.37
CA LEU A 602 -7.13 4.51 -15.54
C LEU A 602 -7.87 4.12 -14.25
N SER A 603 -7.39 4.59 -13.09
CA SER A 603 -8.09 4.40 -11.82
C SER A 603 -9.23 5.40 -11.62
N TRP A 604 -9.34 6.45 -12.43
CA TRP A 604 -10.28 7.54 -12.24
C TRP A 604 -11.62 7.27 -12.93
N PHE A 605 -12.50 6.60 -12.20
CA PHE A 605 -13.87 6.32 -12.63
C PHE A 605 -14.81 6.22 -11.44
N GLU A 606 -16.12 6.26 -11.72
CA GLU A 606 -17.15 5.92 -10.76
C GLU A 606 -17.54 4.45 -10.92
N ASP A 607 -17.69 3.74 -9.82
CA ASP A 607 -18.25 2.38 -9.79
C ASP A 607 -19.08 2.19 -8.52
N GLY A 608 -19.75 1.06 -8.43
CA GLY A 608 -20.64 0.70 -7.35
C GLY A 608 -22.07 0.50 -7.81
N PRO A 609 -22.94 0.01 -6.92
CA PRO A 609 -24.28 -0.45 -7.29
C PRO A 609 -25.13 0.66 -7.91
N LYS A 610 -25.03 1.90 -7.42
CA LYS A 610 -25.78 3.03 -7.97
C LYS A 610 -25.41 3.35 -9.42
N VAL A 611 -24.12 3.26 -9.76
CA VAL A 611 -23.62 3.48 -11.12
C VAL A 611 -24.11 2.35 -12.03
N ARG A 612 -23.98 1.10 -11.56
CA ARG A 612 -24.41 -0.09 -12.30
C ARG A 612 -25.92 -0.08 -12.57
N ASP A 613 -26.72 0.24 -11.55
CA ASP A 613 -28.18 0.34 -11.65
C ASP A 613 -28.61 1.43 -12.63
N ALA A 614 -27.99 2.61 -12.55
CA ALA A 614 -28.29 3.72 -13.46
C ALA A 614 -28.02 3.36 -14.92
N LEU A 615 -26.99 2.55 -15.18
CA LEU A 615 -26.58 2.16 -16.52
C LEU A 615 -27.18 0.82 -17.00
N ALA A 616 -27.76 0.00 -16.10
CA ALA A 616 -28.28 -1.34 -16.39
C ALA A 616 -29.42 -1.34 -17.42
N SER A 617 -30.19 -0.26 -17.51
CA SER A 617 -31.32 -0.15 -18.45
C SER A 617 -30.91 0.14 -19.90
N PHE A 618 -29.65 0.50 -20.13
CA PHE A 618 -29.13 0.81 -21.45
C PHE A 618 -28.64 -0.45 -22.16
N ALA A 619 -28.86 -0.52 -23.47
CA ALA A 619 -28.22 -1.55 -24.28
C ALA A 619 -26.70 -1.31 -24.30
N ARG A 620 -25.87 -2.36 -24.25
CA ARG A 620 -24.39 -2.25 -24.25
C ARG A 620 -23.80 -1.42 -25.40
N ASN A 621 -24.52 -1.31 -26.52
CA ASN A 621 -24.11 -0.52 -27.68
C ASN A 621 -24.58 0.95 -27.64
N ASP A 622 -25.42 1.34 -26.68
CA ASP A 622 -25.86 2.72 -26.46
C ASP A 622 -24.88 3.50 -25.59
N ARG A 623 -23.61 3.55 -26.02
CA ARG A 623 -22.56 4.28 -25.31
C ARG A 623 -22.87 5.77 -25.17
N ALA A 624 -23.56 6.35 -26.14
CA ALA A 624 -23.92 7.76 -26.12
C ALA A 624 -24.97 8.07 -25.04
N GLY A 625 -26.00 7.22 -24.89
CA GLY A 625 -26.99 7.34 -23.83
C GLY A 625 -26.37 7.17 -22.44
N MET A 626 -25.53 6.14 -22.28
CA MET A 626 -24.80 5.90 -21.02
C MET A 626 -23.89 7.08 -20.66
N MET A 627 -23.12 7.60 -21.61
CA MET A 627 -22.24 8.76 -21.41
C MET A 627 -23.02 9.99 -20.94
N ALA A 628 -24.18 10.24 -21.56
CA ALA A 628 -25.02 11.38 -21.18
C ALA A 628 -25.48 11.27 -19.72
N VAL A 629 -25.90 10.09 -19.27
CA VAL A 629 -26.29 9.83 -17.87
C VAL A 629 -25.11 9.99 -16.91
N VAL A 630 -23.92 9.49 -17.29
CA VAL A 630 -22.74 9.64 -16.43
C VAL A 630 -22.41 11.12 -16.20
N LEU A 631 -22.43 11.93 -17.25
CA LEU A 631 -22.11 13.36 -17.17
C LEU A 631 -23.22 14.20 -16.53
N SER A 632 -24.51 13.82 -16.68
CA SER A 632 -25.63 14.62 -16.17
C SER A 632 -26.09 14.25 -14.77
N ASP A 633 -25.90 12.99 -14.36
CA ASP A 633 -26.51 12.45 -13.14
C ASP A 633 -25.47 11.87 -12.19
N ILE A 634 -24.56 11.02 -12.68
CA ILE A 634 -23.59 10.29 -11.82
C ILE A 634 -22.48 11.22 -11.32
N LEU A 635 -21.67 11.80 -12.21
CA LEU A 635 -20.55 12.66 -11.82
C LEU A 635 -20.98 13.92 -11.04
N PRO A 636 -22.13 14.56 -11.36
CA PRO A 636 -22.63 15.65 -10.53
C PRO A 636 -22.94 15.25 -9.07
N ALA A 637 -23.29 13.98 -8.80
CA ALA A 637 -23.54 13.51 -7.44
C ALA A 637 -22.25 13.39 -6.61
N THR A 638 -21.11 13.11 -7.24
CA THR A 638 -19.78 13.00 -6.61
C THR A 638 -18.90 14.25 -6.86
N ARG A 639 -19.50 15.36 -7.32
CA ARG A 639 -18.80 16.60 -7.67
C ARG A 639 -17.88 17.11 -6.56
N ALA A 640 -18.34 17.06 -5.31
CA ALA A 640 -17.57 17.54 -4.16
C ALA A 640 -16.31 16.69 -3.90
N GLU A 641 -16.41 15.38 -4.09
CA GLU A 641 -15.30 14.43 -3.94
C GLU A 641 -14.25 14.64 -5.03
N TRP A 642 -14.69 14.84 -6.28
CA TRP A 642 -13.79 15.21 -7.36
C TRP A 642 -13.16 16.57 -7.15
N ALA A 643 -13.92 17.57 -6.67
CA ALA A 643 -13.37 18.88 -6.34
C ALA A 643 -12.24 18.78 -5.30
N GLU A 644 -12.48 18.05 -4.21
CA GLU A 644 -11.47 17.77 -3.18
C GLU A 644 -10.24 17.07 -3.78
N ARG A 645 -10.44 16.02 -4.58
CA ARG A 645 -9.35 15.29 -5.24
C ARG A 645 -8.49 16.20 -6.13
N PHE A 646 -9.09 17.08 -6.94
CA PHE A 646 -8.35 17.98 -7.81
C PHE A 646 -7.65 19.12 -7.05
N VAL A 647 -8.24 19.64 -5.97
CA VAL A 647 -7.57 20.61 -5.08
C VAL A 647 -6.33 19.97 -4.46
N LEU A 648 -6.48 18.77 -3.88
CA LEU A 648 -5.39 18.08 -3.22
C LEU A 648 -4.30 17.64 -4.22
N MET A 649 -4.66 17.26 -5.45
CA MET A 649 -3.68 17.00 -6.50
C MET A 649 -2.91 18.26 -6.92
N ALA A 650 -3.60 19.42 -7.02
CA ALA A 650 -2.93 20.68 -7.32
C ALA A 650 -1.92 21.04 -6.20
N MET A 651 -2.30 20.84 -4.94
CA MET A 651 -1.42 21.04 -3.79
C MET A 651 -0.25 20.04 -3.76
N TRP A 652 -0.48 18.79 -4.15
CA TRP A 652 0.58 17.79 -4.31
C TRP A 652 1.59 18.25 -5.36
N CYS A 653 1.12 18.74 -6.51
CA CYS A 653 1.98 19.33 -7.52
C CYS A 653 2.78 20.51 -6.97
N GLU A 654 2.16 21.48 -6.27
CA GLU A 654 2.89 22.61 -5.66
C GLU A 654 3.91 22.19 -4.59
N GLY A 655 3.56 21.14 -3.84
CA GLY A 655 4.37 20.51 -2.81
C GLY A 655 5.58 19.75 -3.34
N ALA A 656 5.59 19.39 -4.63
CA ALA A 656 6.66 18.64 -5.25
C ALA A 656 7.99 19.42 -5.26
N ILE A 657 9.09 18.67 -5.06
CA ILE A 657 10.45 19.23 -5.14
C ILE A 657 10.85 19.45 -6.61
N ASP A 658 10.52 18.50 -7.49
CA ASP A 658 10.82 18.57 -8.92
C ASP A 658 9.89 19.59 -9.61
N ALA A 659 10.50 20.51 -10.36
CA ALA A 659 9.81 21.57 -11.08
C ALA A 659 8.81 21.02 -12.11
N LYS A 660 9.08 19.86 -12.72
CA LYS A 660 8.19 19.30 -13.75
C LYS A 660 6.79 18.99 -13.20
N TYR A 661 6.68 18.59 -11.94
CA TYR A 661 5.39 18.36 -11.29
C TYR A 661 4.79 19.65 -10.78
N ARG A 662 5.60 20.59 -10.25
CA ARG A 662 5.10 21.90 -9.82
C ARG A 662 4.40 22.66 -10.93
N GLU A 663 4.92 22.59 -12.16
CA GLU A 663 4.31 23.26 -13.31
C GLU A 663 2.92 22.69 -13.65
N ARG A 664 2.63 21.42 -13.32
CA ARG A 664 1.32 20.80 -13.54
C ARG A 664 0.21 21.36 -12.65
N ALA A 665 0.56 22.01 -11.52
CA ALA A 665 -0.44 22.64 -10.64
C ALA A 665 -1.30 23.66 -11.40
N ALA A 666 -0.68 24.44 -12.31
CA ALA A 666 -1.37 25.45 -13.11
C ALA A 666 -2.42 24.88 -14.07
N ASP A 667 -2.34 23.58 -14.40
CA ASP A 667 -3.30 22.89 -15.24
C ASP A 667 -4.45 22.27 -14.43
N LEU A 668 -4.19 21.91 -13.16
CA LEU A 668 -5.18 21.33 -12.24
C LEU A 668 -6.04 22.38 -11.52
N ILE A 669 -5.48 23.54 -11.20
CA ILE A 669 -6.19 24.62 -10.48
C ILE A 669 -7.49 25.06 -11.21
N PRO A 670 -7.50 25.27 -12.55
CA PRO A 670 -8.74 25.60 -13.26
C PRO A 670 -9.79 24.50 -13.19
N VAL A 671 -9.38 23.22 -13.15
CA VAL A 671 -10.30 22.08 -13.02
C VAL A 671 -10.91 22.08 -11.62
N ALA A 672 -10.08 22.19 -10.59
CA ALA A 672 -10.50 22.27 -9.20
C ALA A 672 -11.50 23.42 -8.96
N HIS A 673 -11.17 24.63 -9.44
CA HIS A 673 -12.04 25.79 -9.33
C HIS A 673 -13.36 25.60 -10.11
N ALA A 674 -13.32 24.98 -11.31
CA ALA A 674 -14.53 24.68 -12.06
C ALA A 674 -15.44 23.69 -11.30
N LEU A 675 -14.88 22.66 -10.67
CA LEU A 675 -15.61 21.65 -9.89
C LEU A 675 -16.19 22.20 -8.59
N VAL A 676 -15.48 23.10 -7.89
CA VAL A 676 -16.02 23.81 -6.72
C VAL A 676 -17.18 24.73 -7.11
N GLY A 677 -17.10 25.35 -8.30
CA GLY A 677 -18.18 26.15 -8.86
C GLY A 677 -19.31 25.32 -9.48
N ASP A 678 -20.14 25.97 -10.30
CA ASP A 678 -21.31 25.36 -10.96
C ASP A 678 -21.06 24.99 -12.45
N THR A 679 -19.80 24.94 -12.90
CA THR A 679 -19.47 24.60 -14.30
C THR A 679 -20.00 23.20 -14.64
N PRO A 680 -20.82 23.03 -15.70
CA PRO A 680 -21.33 21.72 -16.09
C PRO A 680 -20.21 20.70 -16.31
N MET A 681 -20.40 19.43 -15.94
CA MET A 681 -19.35 18.40 -16.05
C MET A 681 -18.85 18.23 -17.49
N ALA A 682 -19.75 18.29 -18.46
CA ALA A 682 -19.41 18.22 -19.90
C ALA A 682 -18.57 19.43 -20.39
N GLU A 683 -18.47 20.51 -19.64
CA GLU A 683 -17.59 21.65 -19.97
C GLU A 683 -16.20 21.51 -19.34
N ILE A 684 -15.95 20.47 -18.55
CA ILE A 684 -14.67 20.16 -17.90
C ILE A 684 -14.08 18.92 -18.58
N PRO A 685 -13.12 19.07 -19.51
CA PRO A 685 -12.70 17.99 -20.40
C PRO A 685 -12.18 16.71 -19.72
N VAL A 686 -11.54 16.83 -18.55
CA VAL A 686 -11.10 15.64 -17.79
C VAL A 686 -12.29 14.84 -17.22
N MET A 687 -13.42 15.49 -16.95
CA MET A 687 -14.62 14.78 -16.49
C MET A 687 -15.26 13.95 -17.61
N GLU A 688 -15.10 14.34 -18.89
CA GLU A 688 -15.48 13.47 -20.01
C GLU A 688 -14.63 12.21 -20.06
N VAL A 689 -13.31 12.32 -19.80
CA VAL A 689 -12.43 11.15 -19.72
C VAL A 689 -12.81 10.25 -18.55
N ILE A 690 -13.07 10.81 -17.37
CA ILE A 690 -13.55 10.04 -16.21
C ILE A 690 -14.89 9.35 -16.53
N ALA A 691 -15.77 10.01 -17.27
CA ALA A 691 -17.01 9.40 -17.72
C ALA A 691 -16.75 8.24 -18.70
N GLU A 692 -15.79 8.35 -19.61
CA GLU A 692 -15.37 7.23 -20.47
C GLU A 692 -14.82 6.05 -19.68
N GLN A 693 -13.96 6.30 -18.67
CA GLN A 693 -13.43 5.25 -17.80
C GLN A 693 -14.53 4.57 -16.99
N THR A 694 -15.49 5.35 -16.48
CA THR A 694 -16.72 4.84 -15.80
C THR A 694 -17.49 3.87 -16.69
N LEU A 695 -17.68 4.21 -17.96
CA LEU A 695 -18.32 3.29 -18.90
C LEU A 695 -17.49 2.05 -19.19
N MET A 696 -16.16 2.20 -19.32
CA MET A 696 -15.28 1.06 -19.57
C MET A 696 -15.30 0.07 -18.40
N ALA A 697 -15.25 0.56 -17.17
CA ALA A 697 -15.34 -0.27 -15.96
C ALA A 697 -16.67 -1.06 -15.91
N VAL A 698 -17.79 -0.41 -16.23
CA VAL A 698 -19.11 -1.08 -16.23
C VAL A 698 -19.24 -2.08 -17.39
N ILE A 699 -18.72 -1.76 -18.57
CA ILE A 699 -18.84 -2.62 -19.77
C ILE A 699 -17.91 -3.84 -19.70
N SER A 700 -16.69 -3.68 -19.15
CA SER A 700 -15.73 -4.77 -19.02
C SER A 700 -16.20 -5.85 -18.05
N GLY A 701 -17.12 -5.52 -17.14
CA GLY A 701 -17.68 -6.47 -16.18
C GLY A 701 -16.65 -6.96 -15.17
N ALA A 702 -15.56 -6.20 -14.96
CA ALA A 702 -14.69 -6.41 -13.81
C ALA A 702 -15.54 -6.16 -12.55
N TRP A 703 -15.56 -7.15 -11.65
CA TRP A 703 -16.29 -7.06 -10.39
C TRP A 703 -15.53 -6.24 -9.39
#